data_AF-A0A6J6JWE6-F1
#
_entry.id   AF-A0A6J6JWE6-F1
#
_cell.length_a   1.000
_cell.length_b   1.000
_cell.length_c   1.000
_cell.angle_alpha   90.00
_cell.angle_beta   90.00
_cell.angle_gamma   90.00
#
_symmetry.space_group_name_H-M   'P 1'
#
loop_
_entity.id
_entity.type
_entity.pdbx_description
1 polymer ?
#
loop_
_entity_poly.entity_id
_entity_poly.type
_entity_poly.pdbx_seq_one_letter_code
_entity_poly.pdbx_strand_id
1 'polypeptide(L)'
;MKKIASLLFALLVLTLSWPQTAVRAYTPTGVLPITIVAQPFNISGPSVVRFVFTAPPEALADTRNIVDVQLHRRVATRDSLQSIATGDASVRVIDTVSSSLRNVARDAEGRLVLNTTVSMQSEANSSLTFAFDGVYPVTLSIRNSQTNEVIASVLTFVNKRQDVVSSPASITTLIRLTATPSLSPEGLVVVSEDTRQKVRDFVAFLATYSAPLTIGIEPEVLSALALSTQSEDAQLLTNLREQLRRFSVVTSTFTSTDVSLFAATGLDDEFIEQLRLGESTLNRYLPDVTIQRSSWIADAPITASGTQLLRKAGIASLLLMPNAQRNASTAGSPSVMTRPEGRPTDYMSILKVDPNIASVLSSTSSKTSATLSAYRSAAEAALLADDLRAAGQSSDEVRIVVSSQTGEVGANNALTLAARAIVGANGLSVVDMSGPYLVTTQTPITTFSANAPTNAQDRARQISAVRRDLDATASMIGETDVRRDLWAHLLAVGESSRVSSAQQYLDGLSALLLATRQAVTINTPGTITLSGRNSIIRLQVRNNSATELIIRLQLTSAKLELDSPDRLVTLNPESTTEIEVPAEALSNGRFPISMTVTTPSGNVDVVPRTTITARVNALAGYGQLVSISLLLVLGAWWWSHWRKGKLAAARATTVSS
;
A
#
# COMPACT_ATOMS: atom_id res chain seq x y z
N MET A 1 77.29 -7.53 -10.23
CA MET A 1 77.96 -7.11 -8.98
C MET A 1 76.89 -7.10 -7.89
N LYS A 2 76.68 -8.21 -7.15
CA LYS A 2 76.99 -8.43 -5.71
C LYS A 2 76.45 -7.30 -4.79
N LYS A 3 75.26 -7.43 -4.16
CA LYS A 3 74.93 -8.01 -2.82
C LYS A 3 75.70 -7.43 -1.60
N ILE A 4 74.96 -7.27 -0.49
CA ILE A 4 75.33 -7.11 0.95
C ILE A 4 75.30 -5.64 1.45
N ALA A 5 74.85 -5.24 2.65
CA ALA A 5 73.93 -5.72 3.70
C ALA A 5 73.88 -4.64 4.81
N SER A 6 72.76 -4.60 5.55
CA SER A 6 72.53 -4.25 6.97
C SER A 6 73.57 -3.50 7.83
N LEU A 7 73.11 -2.45 8.52
CA LEU A 7 73.51 -2.01 9.88
C LEU A 7 72.49 -0.94 10.34
N LEU A 8 71.47 -1.23 11.16
CA LEU A 8 71.46 -1.42 12.62
C LEU A 8 72.20 -0.29 13.36
N PHE A 9 71.46 0.75 13.76
CA PHE A 9 71.88 1.69 14.80
C PHE A 9 70.93 1.56 15.98
N ALA A 10 71.42 0.90 17.02
CA ALA A 10 70.85 0.88 18.35
C ALA A 10 71.28 2.16 19.07
N LEU A 11 70.34 2.91 19.64
CA LEU A 11 70.63 3.90 20.66
C LEU A 11 69.83 3.54 21.92
N LEU A 12 70.53 2.97 22.90
CA LEU A 12 70.03 2.64 24.23
C LEU A 12 70.18 3.87 25.14
N VAL A 13 69.03 4.40 25.54
CA VAL A 13 68.62 5.00 26.82
C VAL A 13 69.70 5.40 27.84
N LEU A 14 69.65 6.67 28.25
CA LEU A 14 69.82 7.09 29.64
C LEU A 14 68.97 8.35 29.87
N THR A 15 67.69 8.17 30.20
CA THR A 15 66.85 9.23 30.76
C THR A 15 66.53 8.87 32.20
N LEU A 16 66.91 9.78 33.10
CA LEU A 16 66.68 9.71 34.53
C LEU A 16 65.19 9.50 34.82
N SER A 17 64.91 8.48 35.62
CA SER A 17 63.61 8.21 36.22
C SER A 17 63.28 9.25 37.29
N TRP A 18 62.26 10.07 37.03
CA TRP A 18 61.55 10.84 38.06
C TRP A 18 60.21 10.15 38.34
N PRO A 19 59.77 10.08 39.61
CA PRO A 19 58.62 9.28 40.02
C PRO A 19 57.35 9.79 39.36
N GLN A 20 56.58 8.84 38.82
CA GLN A 20 55.28 9.10 38.23
C GLN A 20 54.29 9.53 39.31
N THR A 21 54.01 10.83 39.41
CA THR A 21 52.66 11.25 39.73
C THR A 21 51.82 10.92 38.51
N ALA A 22 50.99 9.88 38.62
CA ALA A 22 49.90 9.63 37.71
C ALA A 22 48.99 10.86 37.70
N VAL A 23 49.27 11.80 36.80
CA VAL A 23 48.26 12.71 36.31
C VAL A 23 47.27 11.80 35.61
N ARG A 24 46.18 11.47 36.31
CA ARG A 24 44.94 11.09 35.62
C ARG A 24 44.76 12.17 34.57
N ALA A 25 44.93 11.81 33.31
CA ALA A 25 44.41 12.60 32.23
C ALA A 25 42.92 12.77 32.53
N TYR A 26 42.53 13.97 32.95
CA TYR A 26 41.14 14.36 32.93
C TYR A 26 40.78 14.47 31.46
N THR A 27 40.29 13.37 30.89
CA THR A 27 39.52 13.42 29.67
C THR A 27 38.27 14.24 30.01
N PRO A 28 38.05 15.43 29.41
CA PRO A 28 36.82 16.17 29.66
C PRO A 28 35.68 15.31 29.14
N THR A 29 34.87 14.77 30.05
CA THR A 29 33.58 14.17 29.75
C THR A 29 32.74 15.22 29.03
N GLY A 30 32.41 14.96 27.77
CA GLY A 30 31.72 15.89 26.88
C GLY A 30 30.38 16.36 27.43
N VAL A 31 30.01 17.59 27.07
CA VAL A 31 28.74 18.23 27.44
C VAL A 31 27.57 17.26 27.23
N LEU A 32 26.80 17.03 28.29
CA LEU A 32 25.70 16.07 28.30
C LEU A 32 24.46 16.65 27.59
N PRO A 33 23.61 15.82 26.97
CA PRO A 33 22.44 16.32 26.26
C PRO A 33 21.30 16.70 27.21
N ILE A 34 20.67 17.85 26.97
CA ILE A 34 19.35 18.21 27.54
C ILE A 34 18.26 17.72 26.59
N THR A 35 17.16 17.19 27.14
CA THR A 35 15.99 16.79 26.33
C THR A 35 14.88 17.82 26.47
N ILE A 36 14.51 18.47 25.35
CA ILE A 36 13.36 19.37 25.30
C ILE A 36 12.07 18.55 25.24
N VAL A 37 11.14 18.85 26.14
CA VAL A 37 9.80 18.26 26.17
C VAL A 37 8.81 19.18 25.45
N ALA A 38 8.88 20.48 25.69
CA ALA A 38 8.09 21.49 25.00
C ALA A 38 8.78 22.86 25.04
N GLN A 39 8.55 23.69 24.03
CA GLN A 39 9.08 25.05 23.98
C GLN A 39 8.14 26.00 23.22
N PRO A 40 8.28 27.33 23.38
CA PRO A 40 7.66 28.29 22.46
C PRO A 40 8.26 28.16 21.06
N PHE A 41 7.46 27.82 20.05
CA PHE A 41 7.95 27.88 18.67
C PHE A 41 7.62 29.22 18.00
N ASN A 42 6.34 29.60 17.97
CA ASN A 42 5.89 30.85 17.37
C ASN A 42 5.85 31.97 18.41
N ILE A 43 6.59 33.06 18.17
CA ILE A 43 6.65 34.25 19.03
C ILE A 43 6.19 35.46 18.21
N SER A 44 5.03 36.03 18.56
CA SER A 44 4.42 37.17 17.83
C SER A 44 4.55 38.52 18.55
N GLY A 45 4.89 38.51 19.83
CA GLY A 45 4.87 39.71 20.67
C GLY A 45 5.64 39.54 21.98
N PRO A 46 5.86 40.65 22.72
CA PRO A 46 6.36 40.59 24.08
C PRO A 46 5.51 39.63 24.91
N SER A 47 6.13 38.65 25.55
CA SER A 47 5.42 37.59 26.26
C SER A 47 6.35 36.84 27.21
N VAL A 48 5.77 36.14 28.19
CA VAL A 48 6.50 35.15 28.97
C VAL A 48 6.39 33.81 28.25
N VAL A 49 7.53 33.26 27.85
CA VAL A 49 7.59 31.99 27.17
C VAL A 49 8.09 30.88 28.10
N ARG A 50 7.60 29.66 27.88
CA ARG A 50 7.81 28.52 28.77
C ARG A 50 8.61 27.42 28.08
N PHE A 51 9.80 27.12 28.61
CA PHE A 51 10.60 25.95 28.24
C PHE A 51 10.38 24.82 29.24
N VAL A 52 10.04 23.63 28.76
CA VAL A 52 9.91 22.41 29.57
C VAL A 52 10.95 21.40 29.08
N PHE A 53 11.81 20.94 29.98
CA PHE A 53 12.93 20.07 29.62
C PHE A 53 13.35 19.16 30.77
N THR A 54 14.07 18.10 30.41
CA THR A 54 14.75 17.22 31.36
C THR A 54 16.25 17.30 31.14
N ALA A 55 17.00 17.21 32.23
CA ALA A 55 18.44 17.29 32.22
C ALA A 55 19.05 16.09 32.95
N PRO A 56 20.28 15.70 32.61
CA PRO A 56 20.94 14.56 33.21
C PRO A 56 21.20 14.80 34.72
N PRO A 57 21.16 13.75 35.56
CA PRO A 57 21.31 13.90 37.02
C PRO A 57 22.55 14.67 37.45
N GLU A 58 23.65 14.54 36.70
CA GLU A 58 24.91 15.24 36.93
C GLU A 58 24.76 16.76 36.82
N ALA A 59 23.94 17.25 35.89
CA ALA A 59 23.64 18.67 35.74
C ALA A 59 22.72 19.19 36.86
N LEU A 60 21.96 18.30 37.51
CA LEU A 60 21.00 18.60 38.55
C LEU A 60 21.54 18.45 39.99
N ALA A 61 22.78 17.96 40.13
CA ALA A 61 23.37 17.62 41.42
C ALA A 61 23.56 18.84 42.36
N ASP A 62 23.82 20.03 41.83
CA ASP A 62 23.93 21.28 42.61
C ASP A 62 22.82 22.26 42.21
N THR A 63 21.90 22.55 43.14
CA THR A 63 20.81 23.52 42.93
C THR A 63 21.29 24.95 42.68
N ARG A 64 22.56 25.27 42.96
CA ARG A 64 23.17 26.56 42.63
C ARG A 64 23.60 26.68 41.18
N ASN A 65 23.67 25.57 40.43
CA ASN A 65 23.98 25.58 39.00
C ASN A 65 23.06 26.56 38.25
N ILE A 66 23.57 27.10 37.14
CA ILE A 66 22.89 28.16 36.39
C ILE A 66 22.31 27.55 35.12
N VAL A 67 21.04 27.82 34.87
CA VAL A 67 20.36 27.53 33.60
C VAL A 67 20.41 28.77 32.75
N ASP A 68 21.06 28.68 31.59
CA ASP A 68 21.19 29.76 30.62
C ASP A 68 20.32 29.49 29.40
N VAL A 69 19.51 30.48 29.01
CA VAL A 69 18.84 30.53 27.70
C VAL A 69 19.60 31.53 26.85
N GLN A 70 20.34 31.03 25.86
CA GLN A 70 21.16 31.82 24.97
C GLN A 70 20.43 31.99 23.64
N LEU A 71 20.16 33.24 23.27
CA LEU A 71 19.64 33.58 21.95
C LEU A 71 20.82 33.83 21.02
N HIS A 72 20.79 33.21 19.84
CA HIS A 72 21.82 33.39 18.83
C HIS A 72 21.32 34.29 17.69
N ARG A 73 22.25 34.73 16.84
CA ARG A 73 21.90 35.54 15.67
C ARG A 73 20.87 34.83 14.79
N ARG A 74 19.90 35.62 14.27
CA ARG A 74 18.91 35.20 13.25
C ARG A 74 19.59 34.43 12.12
N VAL A 75 19.00 33.31 11.72
CA VAL A 75 19.46 32.52 10.59
C VAL A 75 19.05 33.19 9.28
N ALA A 76 19.96 33.28 8.33
CA ALA A 76 19.73 33.96 7.06
C ALA A 76 19.03 33.08 6.02
N THR A 77 19.44 31.82 5.89
CA THR A 77 18.96 30.87 4.88
C THR A 77 18.73 29.50 5.49
N ARG A 78 17.93 28.67 4.82
CA ARG A 78 17.72 27.28 5.23
C ARG A 78 19.03 26.48 5.31
N ASP A 79 19.92 26.63 4.32
CA ASP A 79 21.21 25.92 4.32
C ASP A 79 22.04 26.27 5.56
N SER A 80 22.03 27.54 5.96
CA SER A 80 22.69 27.98 7.19
C SER A 80 22.10 27.30 8.43
N LEU A 81 20.76 27.14 8.49
CA LEU A 81 20.12 26.41 9.58
C LEU A 81 20.61 24.97 9.63
N GLN A 82 20.70 24.30 8.48
CA GLN A 82 21.14 22.91 8.41
C GLN A 82 22.58 22.75 8.90
N SER A 83 23.51 23.61 8.47
CA SER A 83 24.90 23.60 8.97
C SER A 83 25.01 23.90 10.46
N ILE A 84 24.17 24.78 10.99
CA ILE A 84 24.11 25.08 12.43
C ILE A 84 23.60 23.86 13.20
N ALA A 85 22.55 23.21 12.71
CA ALA A 85 21.92 22.07 13.36
C ALA A 85 22.79 20.81 13.36
N THR A 86 23.70 20.66 12.38
CA THR A 86 24.71 19.59 12.34
C THR A 86 25.97 19.90 13.15
N GLY A 87 26.14 21.17 13.58
CA GLY A 87 27.34 21.64 14.29
C GLY A 87 28.50 22.03 13.36
N ASP A 88 28.29 22.05 12.05
CA ASP A 88 29.29 22.47 11.06
C ASP A 88 29.52 23.99 11.06
N ALA A 89 28.53 24.75 11.52
CA ALA A 89 28.60 26.19 11.69
C ALA A 89 28.36 26.60 13.15
N SER A 90 29.20 27.49 13.68
CA SER A 90 29.00 28.11 14.99
C SER A 90 28.12 29.35 14.88
N VAL A 91 27.31 29.60 15.93
CA VAL A 91 26.43 30.76 15.97
C VAL A 91 26.79 31.66 17.12
N ARG A 92 26.95 32.95 16.84
CA ARG A 92 27.23 33.97 17.85
C ARG A 92 26.01 34.19 18.75
N VAL A 93 26.22 34.11 20.06
CA VAL A 93 25.23 34.51 21.07
C VAL A 93 25.04 36.03 21.01
N ILE A 94 23.79 36.48 20.97
CA ILE A 94 23.42 37.89 20.96
C ILE A 94 22.79 38.34 22.28
N ASP A 95 22.18 37.42 23.02
CA ASP A 95 21.54 37.70 24.30
C ASP A 95 21.55 36.44 25.18
N THR A 96 21.48 36.60 26.49
CA THR A 96 21.46 35.49 27.45
C THR A 96 20.65 35.84 28.68
N VAL A 97 19.69 34.99 29.03
CA VAL A 97 18.97 35.05 30.30
C VAL A 97 19.42 33.89 31.17
N SER A 98 19.91 34.21 32.36
CA SER A 98 20.41 33.24 33.33
C SER A 98 19.46 33.11 34.51
N SER A 99 19.19 31.89 34.96
CA SER A 99 18.39 31.59 36.15
C SER A 99 19.09 30.54 37.00
N SER A 100 19.14 30.74 38.32
CA SER A 100 19.62 29.69 39.21
C SER A 100 18.68 28.50 39.17
N LEU A 101 19.22 27.28 39.11
CA LEU A 101 18.46 26.03 39.06
C LEU A 101 17.48 25.91 40.23
N ARG A 102 17.80 26.50 41.39
CA ARG A 102 16.92 26.57 42.57
C ARG A 102 15.63 27.36 42.35
N ASN A 103 15.62 28.28 41.37
CA ASN A 103 14.48 29.11 41.01
C ASN A 103 13.69 28.54 39.81
N VAL A 104 14.17 27.45 39.20
CA VAL A 104 13.48 26.79 38.10
C VAL A 104 12.45 25.83 38.68
N ALA A 105 11.18 26.05 38.34
CA ALA A 105 10.08 25.24 38.84
C ALA A 105 10.16 23.80 38.30
N ARG A 106 9.46 22.88 38.96
CA ARG A 106 9.24 21.52 38.48
C ARG A 106 7.76 21.25 38.34
N ASP A 107 7.37 20.51 37.31
CA ASP A 107 6.00 20.01 37.19
C ASP A 107 5.77 18.69 37.94
N ALA A 108 4.55 18.15 37.84
CA ALA A 108 4.16 16.92 38.52
C ALA A 108 5.01 15.70 38.12
N GLU A 109 5.56 15.71 36.91
CA GLU A 109 6.47 14.68 36.40
C GLU A 109 7.95 14.96 36.73
N GLY A 110 8.24 16.01 37.51
CA GLY A 110 9.58 16.39 37.94
C GLY A 110 10.43 17.09 36.86
N ARG A 111 9.83 17.44 35.71
CA ARG A 111 10.51 18.12 34.59
C ARG A 111 10.74 19.58 34.94
N LEU A 112 11.83 20.16 34.47
CA LEU A 112 12.16 21.57 34.71
C LEU A 112 11.27 22.47 33.85
N VAL A 113 10.72 23.51 34.48
CA VAL A 113 9.87 24.52 33.86
C VAL A 113 10.53 25.88 34.04
N LEU A 114 11.08 26.41 32.95
CA LEU A 114 11.73 27.70 32.91
C LEU A 114 10.84 28.71 32.16
N ASN A 115 10.48 29.79 32.86
CA ASN A 115 9.76 30.92 32.28
C ASN A 115 10.76 32.01 31.94
N THR A 116 10.78 32.43 30.68
CA THR A 116 11.69 33.46 30.17
C THR A 116 10.87 34.58 29.57
N THR A 117 11.15 35.82 29.97
CA THR A 117 10.51 36.99 29.36
C THR A 117 11.13 37.27 28.00
N VAL A 118 10.28 37.55 27.01
CA VAL A 118 10.68 37.95 25.66
C VAL A 118 10.25 39.39 25.42
N SER A 119 11.20 40.21 24.97
CA SER A 119 11.00 41.63 24.69
C SER A 119 11.39 41.95 23.24
N MET A 120 10.80 43.01 22.69
CA MET A 120 11.02 43.46 21.30
C MET A 120 11.99 44.63 21.20
N GLN A 121 12.26 45.27 22.34
CA GLN A 121 13.25 46.31 22.50
C GLN A 121 14.22 45.88 23.60
N SER A 122 15.46 46.37 23.53
CA SER A 122 16.49 46.04 24.50
C SER A 122 16.08 46.52 25.88
N GLU A 123 15.71 45.58 26.76
CA GLU A 123 15.44 45.82 28.17
C GLU A 123 16.57 45.24 29.01
N ALA A 124 16.94 45.93 30.10
CA ALA A 124 18.10 45.54 30.89
C ALA A 124 17.91 44.18 31.59
N ASN A 125 18.82 43.24 31.28
CA ASN A 125 19.25 42.07 32.06
C ASN A 125 18.20 41.03 32.50
N SER A 126 16.98 41.03 31.97
CA SER A 126 15.94 40.07 32.40
C SER A 126 15.01 39.53 31.31
N SER A 127 15.28 39.84 30.04
CA SER A 127 14.47 39.40 28.90
C SER A 127 15.35 39.02 27.71
N LEU A 128 14.88 38.08 26.88
CA LEU A 128 15.47 37.81 25.57
C LEU A 128 14.94 38.81 24.54
N THR A 129 15.85 39.51 23.86
CA THR A 129 15.51 40.56 22.91
C THR A 129 15.51 40.05 21.46
N PHE A 130 14.34 40.06 20.80
CA PHE A 130 14.20 39.69 19.39
C PHE A 130 14.03 40.92 18.49
N ALA A 131 15.14 41.42 17.95
CA ALA A 131 15.13 42.66 17.18
C ALA A 131 14.41 42.57 15.82
N PHE A 132 14.42 41.43 15.14
CA PHE A 132 13.91 41.28 13.77
C PHE A 132 13.07 40.04 13.61
N ASP A 133 12.22 40.02 12.59
CA ASP A 133 11.43 38.85 12.24
C ASP A 133 12.29 37.77 11.56
N GLY A 134 12.11 36.52 11.97
CA GLY A 134 12.77 35.34 11.39
C GLY A 134 12.97 34.20 12.37
N VAL A 135 13.81 33.26 11.96
CA VAL A 135 14.16 32.06 12.73
C VAL A 135 15.44 32.30 13.51
N TYR A 136 15.42 31.94 14.80
CA TYR A 136 16.52 32.14 15.74
C TYR A 136 16.93 30.81 16.37
N PRO A 137 18.23 30.48 16.39
CA PRO A 137 18.73 29.38 17.21
C PRO A 137 18.72 29.80 18.69
N VAL A 138 18.34 28.87 19.55
CA VAL A 138 18.31 29.03 21.01
C VAL A 138 19.06 27.88 21.65
N THR A 139 20.08 28.18 22.44
CA THR A 139 20.77 27.16 23.24
C THR A 139 20.28 27.24 24.66
N LEU A 140 19.76 26.11 25.17
CA LEU A 140 19.51 25.92 26.58
C LEU A 140 20.71 25.17 27.15
N SER A 141 21.33 25.69 28.22
CA SER A 141 22.47 25.05 28.85
C SER A 141 22.42 25.12 30.37
N ILE A 142 23.05 24.15 31.03
CA ILE A 142 23.26 24.15 32.47
C ILE A 142 24.76 24.26 32.73
N ARG A 143 25.17 25.29 33.45
CA ARG A 143 26.56 25.54 33.82
C ARG A 143 26.80 25.34 35.30
N ASN A 144 28.01 24.86 35.60
CA ASN A 144 28.49 24.71 36.97
C ASN A 144 28.63 26.08 37.62
N SER A 145 28.04 26.26 38.80
CA SER A 145 28.08 27.54 39.53
C SER A 145 29.47 27.96 40.03
N GLN A 146 30.40 27.01 40.16
CA GLN A 146 31.75 27.24 40.68
C GLN A 146 32.78 27.33 39.56
N THR A 147 32.74 26.40 38.59
CA THR A 147 33.73 26.34 37.50
C THR A 147 33.30 27.11 36.25
N ASN A 148 32.03 27.53 36.16
CA ASN A 148 31.47 28.25 35.01
C ASN A 148 31.43 27.40 33.70
N GLU A 149 31.78 26.11 33.77
CA GLU A 149 31.78 25.18 32.64
C GLU A 149 30.37 24.67 32.32
N VAL A 150 30.11 24.42 31.03
CA VAL A 150 28.84 23.85 30.56
C VAL A 150 28.81 22.35 30.86
N ILE A 151 27.86 21.93 31.67
CA ILE A 151 27.65 20.53 32.06
C ILE A 151 26.73 19.84 31.05
N ALA A 152 25.64 20.51 30.69
CA ALA A 152 24.66 19.99 29.74
C ALA A 152 24.14 21.08 28.80
N SER A 153 23.81 20.73 27.56
CA SER A 153 23.24 21.68 26.60
C SER A 153 22.33 21.03 25.56
N VAL A 154 21.51 21.87 24.93
CA VAL A 154 20.72 21.52 23.73
C VAL A 154 20.50 22.76 22.89
N LEU A 155 20.62 22.60 21.57
CA LEU A 155 20.29 23.63 20.58
C LEU A 155 18.92 23.34 19.97
N THR A 156 18.09 24.37 19.88
CA THR A 156 16.76 24.34 19.26
C THR A 156 16.50 25.62 18.47
N PHE A 157 15.33 25.74 17.83
CA PHE A 157 14.96 26.88 17.00
C PHE A 157 13.60 27.45 17.36
N VAL A 158 13.47 28.77 17.30
CA VAL A 158 12.19 29.49 17.47
C VAL A 158 11.94 30.39 16.26
N ASN A 159 10.67 30.61 15.93
CA ASN A 159 10.20 31.48 14.85
C ASN A 159 9.56 32.73 15.46
N LYS A 160 10.27 33.87 15.41
CA LYS A 160 9.74 35.16 15.86
C LYS A 160 9.24 35.94 14.66
N ARG A 161 7.95 36.23 14.59
CA ARG A 161 7.35 37.07 13.53
C ARG A 161 6.13 37.82 14.03
N GLN A 162 6.16 39.13 13.92
CA GLN A 162 5.08 40.01 14.37
C GLN A 162 4.22 40.46 13.20
N ASP A 163 4.84 40.75 12.06
CA ASP A 163 4.15 41.36 10.93
C ASP A 163 3.43 40.30 10.11
N VAL A 164 2.16 40.53 9.82
CA VAL A 164 1.38 39.65 8.94
C VAL A 164 1.99 39.70 7.53
N VAL A 165 2.43 38.56 7.04
CA VAL A 165 2.94 38.44 5.67
C VAL A 165 1.75 38.49 4.71
N SER A 166 1.75 39.44 3.77
CA SER A 166 0.64 39.65 2.83
C SER A 166 0.33 38.44 1.94
N SER A 167 1.35 37.66 1.59
CA SER A 167 1.25 36.46 0.76
C SER A 167 2.03 35.30 1.42
N PRO A 168 1.43 34.62 2.41
CA PRO A 168 2.06 33.50 3.09
C PRO A 168 2.22 32.30 2.14
N ALA A 169 3.27 31.51 2.33
CA ALA A 169 3.48 30.30 1.54
C ALA A 169 2.50 29.21 1.98
N SER A 170 1.88 28.53 1.01
CA SER A 170 1.01 27.39 1.29
C SER A 170 1.83 26.20 1.79
N ILE A 171 1.41 25.63 2.93
CA ILE A 171 2.05 24.47 3.56
C ILE A 171 0.99 23.43 3.97
N THR A 172 1.33 22.16 3.87
CA THR A 172 0.53 21.07 4.46
C THR A 172 1.44 20.12 5.23
N THR A 173 0.86 19.45 6.23
CA THR A 173 1.45 18.22 6.76
C THR A 173 0.74 17.03 6.13
N LEU A 174 1.51 16.18 5.44
CA LEU A 174 1.02 14.93 4.86
C LEU A 174 1.21 13.82 5.90
N ILE A 175 0.11 13.19 6.30
CA ILE A 175 0.10 12.02 7.18
C ILE A 175 -0.55 10.81 6.49
N ARG A 176 -0.12 9.62 6.87
CA ARG A 176 -0.60 8.35 6.31
C ARG A 176 -0.92 7.35 7.40
N LEU A 177 -2.00 6.61 7.22
CA LEU A 177 -2.32 5.41 7.98
C LEU A 177 -2.08 4.20 7.07
N THR A 178 -0.90 3.60 7.20
CA THR A 178 -0.49 2.38 6.48
C THR A 178 -0.09 1.31 7.48
N ALA A 179 -0.37 0.04 7.19
CA ALA A 179 -0.01 -1.07 8.05
C ALA A 179 0.40 -2.29 7.23
N THR A 180 1.01 -3.28 7.87
CA THR A 180 1.10 -4.60 7.26
C THR A 180 -0.31 -5.19 7.13
N PRO A 181 -0.62 -5.87 6.01
CA PRO A 181 -1.93 -6.48 5.83
C PRO A 181 -2.30 -7.38 7.01
N SER A 182 -3.53 -7.24 7.48
CA SER A 182 -4.11 -8.09 8.53
C SER A 182 -4.80 -9.32 7.93
N LEU A 183 -5.11 -9.30 6.64
CA LEU A 183 -5.52 -10.48 5.89
C LEU A 183 -4.34 -11.45 5.75
N SER A 184 -4.53 -12.74 6.03
CA SER A 184 -3.54 -13.79 5.81
C SER A 184 -3.69 -14.42 4.42
N PRO A 185 -2.66 -15.13 3.91
CA PRO A 185 -2.75 -15.87 2.64
C PRO A 185 -3.88 -16.90 2.57
N GLU A 186 -4.30 -17.44 3.72
CA GLU A 186 -5.40 -18.39 3.87
C GLU A 186 -6.79 -17.72 3.91
N GLY A 187 -6.82 -16.38 3.92
CA GLY A 187 -8.05 -15.60 3.94
C GLY A 187 -8.60 -15.29 5.33
N LEU A 188 -7.80 -15.42 6.39
CA LEU A 188 -8.18 -15.06 7.75
C LEU A 188 -7.75 -13.63 8.08
N VAL A 189 -8.62 -12.85 8.72
CA VAL A 189 -8.30 -11.50 9.17
C VAL A 189 -7.85 -11.51 10.62
N VAL A 190 -6.62 -11.08 10.89
CA VAL A 190 -6.06 -10.93 12.23
C VAL A 190 -5.38 -9.58 12.36
N VAL A 191 -6.04 -8.64 13.06
CA VAL A 191 -5.48 -7.31 13.31
C VAL A 191 -4.41 -7.42 14.40
N SER A 192 -3.18 -7.06 14.05
CA SER A 192 -2.04 -7.06 14.97
C SER A 192 -2.11 -5.92 16.00
N GLU A 193 -1.39 -6.07 17.12
CA GLU A 193 -1.29 -5.00 18.11
C GLU A 193 -0.55 -3.76 17.58
N ASP A 194 0.42 -3.95 16.67
CA ASP A 194 1.10 -2.85 15.97
C ASP A 194 0.10 -2.05 15.11
N THR A 195 -0.75 -2.75 14.34
CA THR A 195 -1.81 -2.11 13.55
C THR A 195 -2.78 -1.34 14.45
N ARG A 196 -3.25 -1.95 15.55
CA ARG A 196 -4.11 -1.26 16.51
C ARG A 196 -3.44 -0.03 17.11
N GLN A 197 -2.16 -0.11 17.48
CA GLN A 197 -1.44 1.02 18.04
C GLN A 197 -1.31 2.17 17.02
N LYS A 198 -0.98 1.88 15.75
CA LYS A 198 -0.95 2.90 14.69
C LYS A 198 -2.30 3.60 14.53
N VAL A 199 -3.40 2.86 14.56
CA VAL A 199 -4.75 3.43 14.49
C VAL A 199 -5.03 4.29 15.72
N ARG A 200 -4.67 3.86 16.93
CA ARG A 200 -4.83 4.65 18.16
C ARG A 200 -4.02 5.94 18.14
N ASP A 201 -2.77 5.89 17.71
CA ASP A 201 -1.90 7.06 17.59
C ASP A 201 -2.47 8.06 16.57
N PHE A 202 -2.96 7.56 15.44
CA PHE A 202 -3.59 8.36 14.40
C PHE A 202 -4.87 9.05 14.90
N VAL A 203 -5.75 8.29 15.58
CA VAL A 203 -6.97 8.81 16.20
C VAL A 203 -6.65 9.86 17.27
N ALA A 204 -5.70 9.57 18.16
CA ALA A 204 -5.32 10.48 19.25
C ALA A 204 -4.75 11.81 18.73
N PHE A 205 -3.98 11.75 17.64
CA PHE A 205 -3.49 12.95 16.96
C PHE A 205 -4.64 13.79 16.40
N LEU A 206 -5.52 13.17 15.59
CA LEU A 206 -6.64 13.89 14.96
C LEU A 206 -7.66 14.41 15.98
N ALA A 207 -7.85 13.73 17.11
CA ALA A 207 -8.74 14.18 18.18
C ALA A 207 -8.35 15.56 18.74
N THR A 208 -7.06 15.89 18.72
CA THR A 208 -6.51 17.12 19.31
C THR A 208 -5.92 18.08 18.28
N TYR A 209 -6.14 17.83 16.99
CA TYR A 209 -5.64 18.66 15.89
C TYR A 209 -6.79 19.10 15.00
N SER A 210 -6.86 20.40 14.68
CA SER A 210 -7.99 21.00 13.98
C SER A 210 -7.64 21.77 12.70
N ALA A 211 -6.36 22.00 12.43
CA ALA A 211 -5.95 22.67 11.19
C ALA A 211 -6.03 21.71 9.99
N PRO A 212 -6.05 22.20 8.74
CA PRO A 212 -6.03 21.35 7.56
C PRO A 212 -4.82 20.40 7.50
N LEU A 213 -5.02 19.23 6.88
CA LEU A 213 -4.00 18.19 6.65
C LEU A 213 -4.25 17.55 5.30
N THR A 214 -3.21 16.95 4.74
CA THR A 214 -3.35 16.01 3.63
C THR A 214 -3.22 14.59 4.15
N ILE A 215 -4.27 13.79 3.99
CA ILE A 215 -4.39 12.48 4.62
C ILE A 215 -4.46 11.38 3.56
N GLY A 216 -3.61 10.35 3.70
CA GLY A 216 -3.74 9.08 2.99
C GLY A 216 -4.08 7.94 3.96
N ILE A 217 -4.97 7.03 3.56
CA ILE A 217 -5.32 5.85 4.37
C ILE A 217 -5.28 4.64 3.46
N GLU A 218 -4.59 3.59 3.91
CA GLU A 218 -4.60 2.31 3.23
C GLU A 218 -5.95 1.59 3.49
N PRO A 219 -6.76 1.32 2.45
CA PRO A 219 -8.11 0.81 2.60
C PRO A 219 -8.16 -0.58 3.26
N GLU A 220 -7.12 -1.40 3.10
CA GLU A 220 -7.00 -2.70 3.77
C GLU A 220 -7.14 -2.57 5.29
N VAL A 221 -6.58 -1.52 5.91
CA VAL A 221 -6.68 -1.29 7.37
C VAL A 221 -8.13 -1.14 7.80
N LEU A 222 -8.94 -0.42 7.02
CA LEU A 222 -10.37 -0.22 7.30
C LEU A 222 -11.15 -1.52 7.13
N SER A 223 -10.85 -2.26 6.05
CA SER A 223 -11.46 -3.56 5.78
C SER A 223 -11.14 -4.57 6.89
N ALA A 224 -9.89 -4.62 7.33
CA ALA A 224 -9.43 -5.48 8.40
C ALA A 224 -10.13 -5.19 9.73
N LEU A 225 -10.22 -3.91 10.13
CA LEU A 225 -10.94 -3.53 11.34
C LEU A 225 -12.44 -3.86 11.26
N ALA A 226 -13.05 -3.70 10.09
CA ALA A 226 -14.47 -3.98 9.87
C ALA A 226 -14.80 -5.48 9.87
N LEU A 227 -13.90 -6.31 9.31
CA LEU A 227 -14.07 -7.75 9.21
C LEU A 227 -13.57 -8.51 10.45
N SER A 228 -12.86 -7.83 11.36
CA SER A 228 -12.41 -8.43 12.60
C SER A 228 -13.58 -8.88 13.47
N THR A 229 -13.40 -10.00 14.16
CA THR A 229 -14.37 -10.52 15.14
C THR A 229 -14.21 -9.88 16.52
N GLN A 230 -13.17 -9.06 16.73
CA GLN A 230 -12.88 -8.42 18.01
C GLN A 230 -13.64 -7.10 18.16
N SER A 231 -14.30 -6.91 19.31
CA SER A 231 -15.07 -5.69 19.61
C SER A 231 -14.19 -4.43 19.68
N GLU A 232 -12.92 -4.56 20.09
CA GLU A 232 -11.96 -3.45 20.11
C GLU A 232 -11.73 -2.87 18.70
N ASP A 233 -11.57 -3.73 17.70
CA ASP A 233 -11.27 -3.30 16.33
C ASP A 233 -12.46 -2.54 15.71
N ALA A 234 -13.69 -2.98 15.99
CA ALA A 234 -14.91 -2.25 15.60
C ALA A 234 -15.00 -0.87 16.28
N GLN A 235 -14.60 -0.75 17.54
CA GLN A 235 -14.54 0.53 18.25
C GLN A 235 -13.45 1.44 17.67
N LEU A 236 -12.28 0.89 17.31
CA LEU A 236 -11.20 1.66 16.68
C LEU A 236 -11.63 2.21 15.32
N LEU A 237 -12.31 1.42 14.48
CA LEU A 237 -12.87 1.88 13.21
C LEU A 237 -13.88 3.02 13.42
N THR A 238 -14.76 2.88 14.41
CA THR A 238 -15.74 3.91 14.77
C THR A 238 -15.06 5.21 15.17
N ASN A 239 -14.06 5.14 16.06
CA ASN A 239 -13.31 6.31 16.52
C ASN A 239 -12.58 6.99 15.34
N LEU A 240 -11.93 6.20 14.48
CA LEU A 240 -11.24 6.69 13.29
C LEU A 240 -12.18 7.43 12.35
N ARG A 241 -13.34 6.84 12.04
CA ARG A 241 -14.37 7.46 11.19
C ARG A 241 -14.78 8.82 11.74
N GLU A 242 -15.11 8.90 13.02
CA GLU A 242 -15.55 10.15 13.65
C GLU A 242 -14.48 11.25 13.57
N GLN A 243 -13.19 10.90 13.73
CA GLN A 243 -12.12 11.88 13.58
C GLN A 243 -11.95 12.39 12.15
N LEU A 244 -12.21 11.54 11.15
CA LEU A 244 -11.98 11.83 9.73
C LEU A 244 -13.08 12.66 9.07
N ARG A 245 -14.28 12.75 9.65
CA ARG A 245 -15.41 13.53 9.08
C ARG A 245 -15.08 15.01 8.79
N ARG A 246 -14.10 15.57 9.49
CA ARG A 246 -13.66 16.97 9.33
C ARG A 246 -12.54 17.15 8.30
N PHE A 247 -12.02 16.06 7.75
CA PHE A 247 -10.91 16.05 6.81
C PHE A 247 -11.33 15.43 5.48
N SER A 248 -10.48 15.61 4.47
CA SER A 248 -10.59 14.84 3.24
C SER A 248 -9.49 13.77 3.20
N VAL A 249 -9.76 12.67 2.51
CA VAL A 249 -8.84 11.53 2.38
C VAL A 249 -8.53 11.33 0.91
N VAL A 250 -7.25 11.26 0.57
CA VAL A 250 -6.80 10.96 -0.80
C VAL A 250 -7.13 9.52 -1.15
N THR A 251 -7.65 9.29 -2.35
CA THR A 251 -7.92 7.94 -2.85
C THR A 251 -6.65 7.10 -2.94
N SER A 252 -6.78 5.79 -2.87
CA SER A 252 -5.68 4.85 -3.08
C SER A 252 -6.20 3.50 -3.57
N THR A 253 -5.29 2.64 -3.99
CA THR A 253 -5.54 1.20 -4.18
C THR A 253 -5.84 0.52 -2.84
N PHE A 254 -6.40 -0.70 -2.87
CA PHE A 254 -6.74 -1.45 -1.65
C PHE A 254 -5.54 -1.69 -0.73
N THR A 255 -4.38 -2.01 -1.32
CA THR A 255 -3.06 -1.96 -0.67
C THR A 255 -2.10 -1.15 -1.55
N SER A 256 -0.98 -0.66 -1.01
CA SER A 256 -0.01 0.10 -1.81
C SER A 256 0.49 -0.68 -3.04
N THR A 257 0.42 -0.04 -4.21
CA THR A 257 0.82 -0.63 -5.51
C THR A 257 1.91 0.21 -6.18
N ASP A 258 2.85 -0.45 -6.87
CA ASP A 258 3.81 0.23 -7.74
C ASP A 258 3.20 0.49 -9.13
N VAL A 259 2.67 1.70 -9.30
CA VAL A 259 2.07 2.17 -10.56
C VAL A 259 3.02 2.01 -11.75
N SER A 260 4.31 2.29 -11.55
CA SER A 260 5.32 2.22 -12.61
C SER A 260 5.55 0.79 -13.07
N LEU A 261 5.51 -0.17 -12.14
CA LEU A 261 5.58 -1.60 -12.46
C LEU A 261 4.41 -2.00 -13.35
N PHE A 262 3.18 -1.65 -12.95
CA PHE A 262 1.96 -2.02 -13.68
C PHE A 262 1.95 -1.43 -15.09
N ALA A 263 2.30 -0.15 -15.21
CA ALA A 263 2.41 0.53 -16.50
C ALA A 263 3.50 -0.09 -17.39
N ALA A 264 4.64 -0.46 -16.82
CA ALA A 264 5.74 -1.07 -17.59
C ALA A 264 5.43 -2.49 -18.08
N THR A 265 4.46 -3.17 -17.47
CA THR A 265 4.12 -4.56 -17.78
C THR A 265 2.76 -4.73 -18.47
N GLY A 266 2.08 -3.63 -18.81
CA GLY A 266 0.77 -3.67 -19.46
C GLY A 266 -0.36 -4.18 -18.54
N LEU A 267 -0.24 -3.96 -17.23
CA LEU A 267 -1.26 -4.30 -16.23
C LEU A 267 -2.17 -3.11 -15.90
N ASP A 268 -2.38 -2.20 -16.85
CA ASP A 268 -3.18 -0.99 -16.67
C ASP A 268 -4.56 -1.26 -16.06
N ASP A 269 -5.28 -2.25 -16.60
CA ASP A 269 -6.64 -2.57 -16.18
C ASP A 269 -6.67 -3.18 -14.78
N GLU A 270 -5.62 -3.93 -14.40
CA GLU A 270 -5.47 -4.45 -13.03
C GLU A 270 -5.24 -3.31 -12.04
N PHE A 271 -4.39 -2.34 -12.38
CA PHE A 271 -4.21 -1.15 -11.55
C PHE A 271 -5.53 -0.38 -11.36
N ILE A 272 -6.33 -0.23 -12.43
CA ILE A 272 -7.63 0.44 -12.36
C ILE A 272 -8.61 -0.33 -11.48
N GLU A 273 -8.64 -1.67 -11.55
CA GLU A 273 -9.48 -2.48 -10.65
C GLU A 273 -9.01 -2.39 -9.19
N GLN A 274 -7.70 -2.37 -8.93
CA GLN A 274 -7.16 -2.12 -7.58
C GLN A 274 -7.56 -0.76 -7.03
N LEU A 275 -7.53 0.28 -7.87
CA LEU A 275 -7.95 1.62 -7.51
C LEU A 275 -9.46 1.66 -7.20
N ARG A 276 -10.27 0.99 -8.04
CA ARG A 276 -11.71 0.87 -7.83
C ARG A 276 -12.05 0.12 -6.55
N LEU A 277 -11.33 -0.97 -6.24
CA LEU A 277 -11.48 -1.73 -5.01
C LEU A 277 -11.14 -0.87 -3.78
N GLY A 278 -10.01 -0.15 -3.83
CA GLY A 278 -9.62 0.79 -2.77
C GLY A 278 -10.65 1.90 -2.55
N GLU A 279 -11.11 2.54 -3.62
CA GLU A 279 -12.16 3.58 -3.57
C GLU A 279 -13.47 3.04 -3.00
N SER A 280 -13.91 1.85 -3.44
CA SER A 280 -15.12 1.21 -2.93
C SER A 280 -15.02 0.89 -1.43
N THR A 281 -13.83 0.49 -0.98
CA THR A 281 -13.53 0.20 0.43
C THR A 281 -13.54 1.46 1.28
N LEU A 282 -12.92 2.55 0.80
CA LEU A 282 -12.98 3.86 1.46
C LEU A 282 -14.42 4.35 1.58
N ASN A 283 -15.20 4.35 0.50
CA ASN A 283 -16.61 4.77 0.52
C ASN A 283 -17.46 3.90 1.45
N ARG A 284 -17.21 2.58 1.50
CA ARG A 284 -17.96 1.64 2.35
C ARG A 284 -17.71 1.89 3.84
N TYR A 285 -16.46 2.14 4.25
CA TYR A 285 -16.09 2.20 5.66
C TYR A 285 -15.90 3.61 6.23
N LEU A 286 -15.82 4.63 5.37
CA LEU A 286 -15.79 6.05 5.72
C LEU A 286 -16.97 6.81 5.09
N PRO A 287 -18.23 6.44 5.41
CA PRO A 287 -19.38 7.23 5.01
C PRO A 287 -19.23 8.66 5.55
N ASP A 288 -19.65 9.64 4.74
CA ASP A 288 -19.60 11.07 5.02
C ASP A 288 -18.19 11.69 5.12
N VAL A 289 -17.13 10.95 4.78
CA VAL A 289 -15.78 11.50 4.60
C VAL A 289 -15.58 11.85 3.13
N THR A 290 -15.05 13.04 2.85
CA THR A 290 -14.75 13.47 1.48
C THR A 290 -13.55 12.71 0.94
N ILE A 291 -13.78 11.84 -0.05
CA ILE A 291 -12.70 11.11 -0.76
C ILE A 291 -12.24 11.91 -1.98
N GLN A 292 -10.96 12.28 -2.02
CA GLN A 292 -10.33 13.04 -3.10
C GLN A 292 -9.82 12.08 -4.17
N ARG A 293 -10.66 11.88 -5.20
CA ARG A 293 -10.45 10.86 -6.25
C ARG A 293 -9.42 11.26 -7.31
N SER A 294 -9.17 12.55 -7.48
CA SER A 294 -8.28 13.07 -8.53
C SER A 294 -6.82 13.18 -8.09
N SER A 295 -6.46 12.62 -6.94
CA SER A 295 -5.13 12.81 -6.35
C SER A 295 -4.54 11.47 -5.95
N TRP A 296 -3.22 11.34 -6.08
CA TRP A 296 -2.50 10.12 -5.75
C TRP A 296 -1.27 10.41 -4.90
N ILE A 297 -1.11 9.70 -3.80
CA ILE A 297 0.11 9.73 -2.99
C ILE A 297 1.00 8.57 -3.45
N ALA A 298 2.07 8.89 -4.18
CA ALA A 298 3.04 7.90 -4.60
C ALA A 298 4.10 7.67 -3.52
N ASP A 299 4.29 6.42 -3.12
CA ASP A 299 5.35 5.98 -2.22
C ASP A 299 6.38 5.04 -2.89
N ALA A 300 6.13 4.58 -4.12
CA ALA A 300 7.08 3.90 -4.97
C ALA A 300 7.64 4.83 -6.07
N PRO A 301 8.88 4.61 -6.57
CA PRO A 301 9.47 5.41 -7.65
C PRO A 301 8.55 5.51 -8.88
N ILE A 302 8.30 6.74 -9.33
CA ILE A 302 7.43 7.01 -10.49
C ILE A 302 8.23 7.10 -11.79
N THR A 303 7.73 6.48 -12.86
CA THR A 303 8.24 6.56 -14.23
C THR A 303 7.31 7.36 -15.14
N ALA A 304 7.79 7.73 -16.33
CA ALA A 304 6.97 8.41 -17.35
C ALA A 304 5.69 7.60 -17.68
N SER A 305 5.80 6.29 -17.90
CA SER A 305 4.65 5.41 -18.13
C SER A 305 3.71 5.34 -16.93
N GLY A 306 4.24 5.33 -15.70
CA GLY A 306 3.43 5.39 -14.48
C GLY A 306 2.59 6.67 -14.41
N THR A 307 3.15 7.83 -14.77
CA THR A 307 2.37 9.09 -14.83
C THR A 307 1.27 9.07 -15.88
N GLN A 308 1.48 8.37 -17.01
CA GLN A 308 0.46 8.22 -18.04
C GLN A 308 -0.67 7.31 -17.56
N LEU A 309 -0.36 6.22 -16.86
CA LEU A 309 -1.36 5.34 -16.26
C LEU A 309 -2.21 6.06 -15.21
N LEU A 310 -1.59 6.84 -14.31
CA LEU A 310 -2.32 7.65 -13.33
C LEU A 310 -3.31 8.62 -14.02
N ARG A 311 -2.88 9.26 -15.11
CA ARG A 311 -3.74 10.15 -15.88
C ARG A 311 -4.92 9.40 -16.53
N LYS A 312 -4.66 8.23 -17.13
CA LYS A 312 -5.69 7.34 -17.68
C LYS A 312 -6.70 6.93 -16.59
N ALA A 313 -6.25 6.77 -15.36
CA ALA A 313 -7.07 6.49 -14.19
C ALA A 313 -7.79 7.74 -13.61
N GLY A 314 -7.68 8.91 -14.23
CA GLY A 314 -8.37 10.14 -13.81
C GLY A 314 -7.65 10.95 -12.72
N ILE A 315 -6.37 10.64 -12.43
CA ILE A 315 -5.57 11.39 -11.46
C ILE A 315 -5.04 12.68 -12.12
N ALA A 316 -5.31 13.82 -11.47
CA ALA A 316 -4.91 15.16 -11.86
C ALA A 316 -3.89 15.81 -10.90
N SER A 317 -3.65 15.20 -9.74
CA SER A 317 -2.65 15.63 -8.76
C SER A 317 -1.80 14.47 -8.27
N LEU A 318 -0.49 14.65 -8.21
CA LEU A 318 0.47 13.64 -7.78
C LEU A 318 1.30 14.19 -6.62
N LEU A 319 1.18 13.56 -5.45
CA LEU A 319 2.00 13.85 -4.27
C LEU A 319 3.11 12.80 -4.17
N LEU A 320 4.36 13.22 -4.29
CA LEU A 320 5.52 12.34 -4.27
C LEU A 320 6.13 12.29 -2.86
N MET A 321 5.99 11.13 -2.19
CA MET A 321 6.80 10.82 -1.01
C MET A 321 8.28 10.75 -1.38
N PRO A 322 9.22 10.88 -0.43
CA PRO A 322 10.65 10.96 -0.78
C PRO A 322 11.16 9.74 -1.57
N ASN A 323 10.64 8.53 -1.29
CA ASN A 323 10.99 7.34 -2.07
C ASN A 323 10.50 7.39 -3.53
N ALA A 324 9.34 8.01 -3.78
CA ALA A 324 8.77 8.14 -5.12
C ALA A 324 9.56 9.11 -6.02
N GLN A 325 10.33 10.01 -5.41
CA GLN A 325 11.14 11.01 -6.11
C GLN A 325 12.46 10.45 -6.68
N ARG A 326 12.88 9.22 -6.34
CA ARG A 326 14.20 8.68 -6.76
C ARG A 326 14.43 8.64 -8.27
N ASN A 327 13.38 8.44 -9.05
CA ASN A 327 13.42 8.38 -10.52
C ASN A 327 12.93 9.68 -11.17
N ALA A 328 12.78 10.75 -10.39
CA ALA A 328 12.33 12.04 -10.84
C ALA A 328 13.47 13.07 -10.73
N SER A 329 13.54 13.97 -11.70
CA SER A 329 14.44 15.13 -11.66
C SER A 329 13.65 16.41 -11.84
N THR A 330 14.03 17.46 -11.14
CA THR A 330 13.37 18.77 -11.17
C THR A 330 14.42 19.85 -11.04
N ALA A 331 14.31 20.89 -11.86
CA ALA A 331 15.10 22.09 -11.67
C ALA A 331 14.50 22.92 -10.52
N GLY A 332 15.32 23.30 -9.55
CA GLY A 332 14.92 24.17 -8.43
C GLY A 332 14.42 23.40 -7.20
N SER A 333 13.66 24.11 -6.35
CA SER A 333 13.22 23.59 -5.06
C SER A 333 12.10 22.56 -5.18
N PRO A 334 12.11 21.47 -4.38
CA PRO A 334 11.01 20.51 -4.33
C PRO A 334 9.70 21.10 -3.78
N SER A 335 9.76 22.25 -3.10
CA SER A 335 8.58 22.94 -2.55
C SER A 335 7.92 23.93 -3.52
N VAL A 336 8.28 23.87 -4.80
CA VAL A 336 7.59 24.57 -5.88
C VAL A 336 6.78 23.53 -6.65
N MET A 337 5.51 23.84 -6.91
CA MET A 337 4.63 22.98 -7.69
C MET A 337 5.16 22.83 -9.11
N THR A 338 5.11 21.60 -9.62
CA THR A 338 5.58 21.28 -10.96
C THR A 338 4.52 20.54 -11.77
N ARG A 339 4.84 20.25 -13.03
CA ARG A 339 4.07 19.38 -13.92
C ARG A 339 4.97 18.34 -14.58
N PRO A 340 4.44 17.21 -15.09
CA PRO A 340 5.25 16.30 -15.89
C PRO A 340 5.63 16.95 -17.24
N GLU A 341 6.66 16.38 -17.87
CA GLU A 341 6.98 16.65 -19.27
C GLU A 341 5.88 16.08 -20.19
N GLY A 342 5.51 16.81 -21.24
CA GLY A 342 4.45 16.41 -22.17
C GLY A 342 3.61 17.56 -22.71
N ARG A 343 2.49 17.22 -23.35
CA ARG A 343 1.54 18.19 -23.93
C ARG A 343 0.61 18.76 -22.85
N PRO A 344 -0.06 19.90 -23.08
CA PRO A 344 -1.02 20.45 -22.10
C PRO A 344 -2.15 19.49 -21.68
N THR A 345 -2.58 18.59 -22.58
CA THR A 345 -3.55 17.52 -22.26
C THR A 345 -3.01 16.49 -21.26
N ASP A 346 -1.69 16.49 -21.04
CA ASP A 346 -0.97 15.54 -20.21
C ASP A 346 -0.69 16.09 -18.80
N TYR A 347 -1.12 17.32 -18.54
CA TYR A 347 -0.77 18.06 -17.35
C TYR A 347 -1.51 17.55 -16.10
N MET A 348 -0.74 17.39 -15.03
CA MET A 348 -1.19 17.14 -13.67
C MET A 348 -0.29 17.94 -12.73
N SER A 349 -0.82 18.41 -11.59
CA SER A 349 -0.01 19.07 -10.58
C SER A 349 0.85 18.04 -9.85
N ILE A 350 2.14 18.33 -9.69
CA ILE A 350 3.07 17.49 -8.93
C ILE A 350 3.52 18.28 -7.71
N LEU A 351 3.30 17.71 -6.54
CA LEU A 351 3.75 18.19 -5.25
C LEU A 351 4.73 17.18 -4.67
N LYS A 352 5.75 17.65 -3.93
CA LYS A 352 6.80 16.78 -3.38
C LYS A 352 6.94 17.03 -1.90
N VAL A 353 7.01 15.95 -1.14
CA VAL A 353 7.48 16.02 0.25
C VAL A 353 8.92 16.53 0.22
N ASP A 354 9.22 17.54 1.03
CA ASP A 354 10.58 18.05 1.15
C ASP A 354 11.50 16.95 1.74
N PRO A 355 12.51 16.47 1.00
CA PRO A 355 13.29 15.29 1.38
C PRO A 355 14.18 15.54 2.61
N ASN A 356 14.65 16.78 2.79
CA ASN A 356 15.49 17.16 3.93
C ASN A 356 14.65 17.20 5.21
N ILE A 357 13.46 17.80 5.17
CA ILE A 357 12.53 17.77 6.31
C ILE A 357 12.11 16.32 6.62
N ALA A 358 11.82 15.51 5.60
CA ALA A 358 11.47 14.11 5.79
C ALA A 358 12.58 13.30 6.47
N SER A 359 13.84 13.54 6.10
CA SER A 359 15.00 12.94 6.75
C SER A 359 15.10 13.34 8.23
N VAL A 360 14.92 14.62 8.55
CA VAL A 360 14.94 15.12 9.95
C VAL A 360 13.79 14.50 10.78
N LEU A 361 12.58 14.42 10.23
CA LEU A 361 11.43 13.85 10.93
C LEU A 361 11.50 12.33 11.08
N SER A 362 12.35 11.66 10.31
CA SER A 362 12.55 10.20 10.38
C SER A 362 13.77 9.81 11.20
N SER A 363 14.73 10.72 11.38
CA SER A 363 15.94 10.49 12.17
C SER A 363 15.70 10.81 13.64
N THR A 364 15.44 9.76 14.44
CA THR A 364 15.57 9.84 15.90
C THR A 364 16.82 9.11 16.34
N SER A 365 17.57 9.72 17.24
CA SER A 365 18.80 9.15 17.81
C SER A 365 18.85 9.46 19.31
N SER A 366 19.80 8.87 20.04
CA SER A 366 20.04 9.22 21.45
C SER A 366 20.39 10.69 21.67
N LYS A 367 20.82 11.41 20.62
CA LYS A 367 21.16 12.85 20.66
C LYS A 367 20.08 13.76 20.06
N THR A 368 19.13 13.19 19.31
CA THR A 368 18.07 13.95 18.61
C THR A 368 16.71 13.42 19.01
N SER A 369 16.07 14.11 19.96
CA SER A 369 14.71 13.81 20.36
C SER A 369 13.71 14.23 19.28
N ALA A 370 12.55 13.58 19.30
CA ALA A 370 11.42 13.90 18.44
C ALA A 370 11.02 15.37 18.44
N THR A 371 10.98 15.97 19.63
CA THR A 371 10.65 17.37 19.84
C THR A 371 11.64 18.30 19.14
N LEU A 372 12.93 17.97 19.18
CA LEU A 372 13.96 18.75 18.48
C LEU A 372 13.82 18.60 16.96
N SER A 373 13.62 17.37 16.46
CA SER A 373 13.35 17.15 15.03
C SER A 373 12.12 17.94 14.57
N ALA A 374 11.07 17.98 15.38
CA ALA A 374 9.85 18.71 15.07
C ALA A 374 10.06 20.23 14.94
N TYR A 375 10.68 20.86 15.94
CA TYR A 375 10.94 22.31 15.91
C TYR A 375 11.97 22.68 14.84
N ARG A 376 12.98 21.83 14.61
CA ARG A 376 13.91 22.00 13.49
C ARG A 376 13.18 21.97 12.15
N SER A 377 12.33 20.97 11.91
CA SER A 377 11.57 20.86 10.66
C SER A 377 10.62 22.03 10.43
N ALA A 378 9.93 22.50 11.48
CA ALA A 378 9.09 23.69 11.38
C ALA A 378 9.92 24.96 11.09
N ALA A 379 11.11 25.08 11.68
CA ALA A 379 12.04 26.18 11.39
C ALA A 379 12.60 26.12 9.95
N GLU A 380 12.94 24.93 9.47
CA GLU A 380 13.35 24.71 8.07
C GLU A 380 12.23 25.09 7.10
N ALA A 381 10.98 24.73 7.38
CA ALA A 381 9.84 25.11 6.54
C ALA A 381 9.63 26.63 6.50
N ALA A 382 9.76 27.32 7.64
CA ALA A 382 9.65 28.77 7.71
C ALA A 382 10.76 29.49 6.93
N LEU A 383 12.01 29.02 7.02
CA LEU A 383 13.12 29.56 6.22
C LEU A 383 12.99 29.20 4.75
N LEU A 384 12.51 28.01 4.40
CA LEU A 384 12.26 27.63 3.02
C LEU A 384 11.25 28.56 2.35
N ALA A 385 10.19 28.94 3.05
CA ALA A 385 9.24 29.94 2.55
C ALA A 385 9.89 31.31 2.33
N ASP A 386 10.81 31.73 3.21
CA ASP A 386 11.55 32.98 3.04
C ASP A 386 12.54 32.92 1.87
N ASP A 387 13.29 31.83 1.74
CA ASP A 387 14.27 31.63 0.67
C ASP A 387 13.58 31.63 -0.71
N LEU A 388 12.42 30.97 -0.83
CA LEU A 388 11.64 30.95 -2.07
C LEU A 388 11.08 32.33 -2.42
N ARG A 389 10.58 33.08 -1.42
CA ARG A 389 10.12 34.45 -1.63
C ARG A 389 11.25 35.38 -2.04
N ALA A 390 12.41 35.26 -1.40
CA ALA A 390 13.62 36.02 -1.75
C ALA A 390 14.12 35.68 -3.16
N ALA A 391 13.94 34.44 -3.60
CA ALA A 391 14.21 33.99 -4.98
C ALA A 391 13.13 34.41 -6.00
N GLY A 392 12.14 35.20 -5.59
CA GLY A 392 11.08 35.73 -6.47
C GLY A 392 10.00 34.71 -6.86
N GLN A 393 9.88 33.58 -6.16
CA GLN A 393 8.83 32.61 -6.41
C GLN A 393 7.46 33.16 -5.97
N SER A 394 6.43 32.95 -6.79
CA SER A 394 5.06 33.35 -6.44
C SER A 394 4.51 32.49 -5.31
N SER A 395 3.77 33.08 -4.38
CA SER A 395 3.06 32.33 -3.31
C SER A 395 2.08 31.29 -3.86
N ASP A 396 1.59 31.50 -5.08
CA ASP A 396 0.65 30.59 -5.76
C ASP A 396 1.35 29.34 -6.32
N GLU A 397 2.67 29.39 -6.53
CA GLU A 397 3.47 28.26 -7.01
C GLU A 397 4.14 27.51 -5.86
N VAL A 398 4.42 28.21 -4.75
CA VAL A 398 5.02 27.60 -3.55
C VAL A 398 4.00 26.69 -2.86
N ARG A 399 4.36 25.41 -2.74
CA ARG A 399 3.59 24.35 -2.07
C ARG A 399 4.54 23.50 -1.24
N ILE A 400 4.67 23.85 0.04
CA ILE A 400 5.53 23.12 0.96
C ILE A 400 4.76 21.91 1.50
N VAL A 401 5.26 20.70 1.25
CA VAL A 401 4.69 19.47 1.82
C VAL A 401 5.65 18.91 2.86
N VAL A 402 5.21 18.90 4.12
CA VAL A 402 5.97 18.36 5.25
C VAL A 402 5.46 16.96 5.58
N SER A 403 6.35 15.98 5.63
CA SER A 403 6.05 14.61 6.06
C SER A 403 7.32 13.94 6.55
N SER A 404 7.21 12.78 7.22
CA SER A 404 8.34 11.88 7.42
C SER A 404 8.60 11.07 6.14
N GLN A 405 9.58 10.16 6.16
CA GLN A 405 9.90 9.31 5.02
C GLN A 405 8.71 8.45 4.56
N THR A 406 7.87 8.03 5.51
CA THR A 406 6.69 7.18 5.28
C THR A 406 5.37 7.92 5.45
N GLY A 407 5.36 9.04 6.17
CA GLY A 407 4.17 9.78 6.57
C GLY A 407 3.38 9.14 7.72
N GLU A 408 3.86 8.02 8.27
CA GLU A 408 3.16 7.32 9.35
C GLU A 408 3.17 8.13 10.65
N VAL A 409 2.00 8.20 11.30
CA VAL A 409 1.84 8.76 12.64
C VAL A 409 2.13 7.65 13.64
N GLY A 410 3.29 7.68 14.31
CA GLY A 410 3.63 6.67 15.31
C GLY A 410 5.06 6.76 15.83
N ALA A 411 5.32 6.07 16.94
CA ALA A 411 6.56 5.86 17.71
C ALA A 411 7.42 7.09 18.06
N ASN A 412 7.76 7.93 17.08
CA ASN A 412 8.69 9.03 17.24
C ASN A 412 8.02 10.40 17.38
N ASN A 413 6.68 10.53 17.31
CA ASN A 413 5.82 11.74 17.43
C ASN A 413 6.28 13.07 16.75
N ALA A 414 7.42 13.10 16.08
CA ALA A 414 8.07 14.29 15.55
C ALA A 414 7.23 14.94 14.45
N LEU A 415 6.64 14.12 13.56
CA LEU A 415 5.74 14.60 12.51
C LEU A 415 4.53 15.34 13.10
N THR A 416 3.90 14.77 14.13
CA THR A 416 2.73 15.38 14.77
C THR A 416 3.07 16.66 15.55
N LEU A 417 4.25 16.70 16.18
CA LEU A 417 4.74 17.90 16.85
C LEU A 417 5.12 18.99 15.83
N ALA A 418 5.70 18.62 14.69
CA ALA A 418 6.02 19.56 13.61
C ALA A 418 4.75 20.19 13.03
N ALA A 419 3.72 19.38 12.79
CA ALA A 419 2.41 19.86 12.35
C ALA A 419 1.87 20.95 13.29
N ARG A 420 1.93 20.70 14.61
CA ARG A 420 1.51 21.68 15.62
C ARG A 420 2.37 22.93 15.66
N ALA A 421 3.68 22.79 15.50
CA ALA A 421 4.60 23.94 15.48
C ALA A 421 4.37 24.84 14.25
N ILE A 422 4.04 24.23 13.10
CA ILE A 422 3.71 24.96 11.87
C ILE A 422 2.42 25.76 12.02
N VAL A 423 1.44 25.25 12.78
CA VAL A 423 0.20 25.98 13.06
C VAL A 423 0.52 27.29 13.80
N GLY A 424 0.11 28.42 13.22
CA GLY A 424 0.36 29.76 13.76
C GLY A 424 1.73 30.35 13.39
N ALA A 425 2.54 29.67 12.58
CA ALA A 425 3.76 30.24 12.02
C ALA A 425 3.41 31.29 10.96
N ASN A 426 3.53 32.57 11.34
CA ASN A 426 3.28 33.67 10.42
C ASN A 426 4.21 33.58 9.18
N GLY A 427 3.70 33.91 8.00
CA GLY A 427 4.38 33.65 6.72
C GLY A 427 4.11 32.27 6.11
N LEU A 428 3.46 31.37 6.84
CA LEU A 428 2.95 30.09 6.36
C LEU A 428 1.42 30.04 6.48
N SER A 429 0.77 29.42 5.50
CA SER A 429 -0.68 29.17 5.48
C SER A 429 -0.93 27.68 5.40
N VAL A 430 -1.51 27.10 6.46
CA VAL A 430 -1.81 25.66 6.51
C VAL A 430 -3.04 25.36 5.67
N VAL A 431 -2.88 24.53 4.65
CA VAL A 431 -3.93 24.17 3.69
C VAL A 431 -3.98 22.66 3.47
N ASP A 432 -5.13 22.16 3.03
CA ASP A 432 -5.22 20.81 2.49
C ASP A 432 -4.78 20.81 1.02
N MET A 433 -3.74 20.01 0.70
CA MET A 433 -3.22 19.81 -0.66
C MET A 433 -3.66 18.48 -1.29
N SER A 434 -4.72 17.87 -0.77
CA SER A 434 -5.34 16.67 -1.33
C SER A 434 -6.05 16.92 -2.66
N GLY A 435 -6.34 18.17 -3.02
CA GLY A 435 -6.98 18.55 -4.28
C GLY A 435 -5.99 18.81 -5.42
N PRO A 436 -6.47 18.83 -6.68
CA PRO A 436 -5.64 19.18 -7.83
C PRO A 436 -5.43 20.68 -7.94
N TYR A 437 -4.28 21.07 -8.48
CA TYR A 437 -3.94 22.45 -8.79
C TYR A 437 -3.84 22.65 -10.30
N LEU A 438 -4.20 23.84 -10.75
CA LEU A 438 -4.03 24.21 -12.15
C LEU A 438 -2.54 24.39 -12.45
N VAL A 439 -2.08 23.77 -13.54
CA VAL A 439 -0.73 23.95 -14.07
C VAL A 439 -0.78 24.40 -15.52
N THR A 440 0.23 25.15 -15.94
CA THR A 440 0.30 25.79 -17.25
C THR A 440 1.62 25.43 -17.95
N THR A 441 1.81 25.92 -19.17
CA THR A 441 3.08 25.71 -19.89
C THR A 441 4.26 26.37 -19.16
N GLN A 442 4.00 27.43 -18.38
CA GLN A 442 4.97 28.14 -17.55
C GLN A 442 5.31 27.41 -16.26
N THR A 443 4.45 26.53 -15.76
CA THR A 443 4.73 25.72 -14.56
C THR A 443 6.00 24.88 -14.79
N PRO A 444 6.96 24.87 -13.83
CA PRO A 444 8.21 24.13 -13.99
C PRO A 444 8.01 22.63 -14.17
N ILE A 445 8.99 21.97 -14.82
CA ILE A 445 8.88 20.57 -15.24
C ILE A 445 9.56 19.64 -14.23
N THR A 446 8.93 18.50 -13.98
CA THR A 446 9.55 17.31 -13.40
C THR A 446 9.66 16.24 -14.47
N THR A 447 10.88 15.79 -14.74
CA THR A 447 11.14 14.69 -15.66
C THR A 447 11.18 13.39 -14.89
N PHE A 448 10.61 12.33 -15.47
CA PHE A 448 10.59 11.00 -14.89
C PHE A 448 11.37 10.03 -15.78
N SER A 449 12.11 9.12 -15.16
CA SER A 449 12.82 8.07 -15.88
C SER A 449 11.86 7.15 -16.66
N ALA A 450 12.34 6.61 -17.77
CA ALA A 450 11.65 5.59 -18.55
C ALA A 450 11.95 4.15 -18.08
N ASN A 451 12.91 3.97 -17.17
CA ASN A 451 13.36 2.64 -16.77
C ASN A 451 12.30 1.90 -15.96
N ALA A 452 11.90 0.71 -16.43
CA ALA A 452 11.03 -0.19 -15.69
C ALA A 452 11.72 -0.73 -14.42
N PRO A 453 10.95 -1.04 -13.36
CA PRO A 453 11.47 -1.79 -12.21
C PRO A 453 12.04 -3.16 -12.62
N THR A 454 13.02 -3.66 -11.87
CA THR A 454 13.61 -5.00 -12.11
C THR A 454 12.60 -6.12 -11.86
N ASN A 455 12.68 -7.21 -12.63
CA ASN A 455 11.79 -8.40 -12.55
C ASN A 455 10.28 -8.13 -12.75
N ALA A 456 9.91 -6.97 -13.30
CA ALA A 456 8.51 -6.60 -13.50
C ALA A 456 7.73 -7.64 -14.36
N GLN A 457 8.36 -8.21 -15.39
CA GLN A 457 7.71 -9.15 -16.32
C GLN A 457 7.30 -10.48 -15.68
N ASP A 458 8.14 -11.08 -14.83
CA ASP A 458 7.80 -12.34 -14.18
C ASP A 458 6.64 -12.15 -13.19
N ARG A 459 6.69 -11.07 -12.42
CA ARG A 459 5.60 -10.67 -11.52
C ARG A 459 4.29 -10.44 -12.28
N ALA A 460 4.35 -9.79 -13.44
CA ALA A 460 3.17 -9.54 -14.25
C ALA A 460 2.55 -10.81 -14.85
N ARG A 461 3.38 -11.78 -15.25
CA ARG A 461 2.88 -13.09 -15.71
C ARG A 461 2.16 -13.84 -14.60
N GLN A 462 2.67 -13.79 -13.38
CA GLN A 462 2.03 -14.42 -12.21
C GLN A 462 0.69 -13.77 -11.89
N ILE A 463 0.64 -12.43 -11.80
CA ILE A 463 -0.61 -11.68 -11.57
C ILE A 463 -1.64 -12.02 -12.66
N SER A 464 -1.22 -11.95 -13.94
CA SER A 464 -2.10 -12.27 -15.07
C SER A 464 -2.62 -13.71 -15.07
N ALA A 465 -1.80 -14.66 -14.62
CA ALA A 465 -2.21 -16.06 -14.52
C ALA A 465 -3.26 -16.25 -13.43
N VAL A 466 -3.01 -15.71 -12.24
CA VAL A 466 -3.94 -15.79 -11.11
C VAL A 466 -5.25 -15.04 -11.40
N ARG A 467 -5.19 -13.88 -12.07
CA ARG A 467 -6.39 -13.14 -12.50
C ARG A 467 -7.26 -13.94 -13.46
N ARG A 468 -6.67 -14.62 -14.46
CA ARG A 468 -7.43 -15.50 -15.36
C ARG A 468 -8.09 -16.66 -14.63
N ASP A 469 -7.38 -17.28 -13.69
CA ASP A 469 -7.92 -18.36 -12.86
C ASP A 469 -9.04 -17.86 -11.93
N LEU A 470 -8.89 -16.63 -11.40
CA LEU A 470 -9.89 -15.93 -10.60
C LEU A 470 -11.15 -15.69 -11.42
N ASP A 471 -11.06 -15.05 -12.59
CA ASP A 471 -12.21 -14.73 -13.44
C ASP A 471 -12.96 -16.01 -13.87
N ALA A 472 -12.20 -17.06 -14.21
CA ALA A 472 -12.77 -18.35 -14.57
C ALA A 472 -13.51 -18.99 -13.39
N THR A 473 -12.90 -19.04 -12.21
CA THR A 473 -13.52 -19.67 -11.04
C THR A 473 -14.67 -18.83 -10.48
N ALA A 474 -14.56 -17.49 -10.52
CA ALA A 474 -15.62 -16.57 -10.15
C ALA A 474 -16.87 -16.73 -11.02
N SER A 475 -16.71 -17.10 -12.30
CA SER A 475 -17.86 -17.41 -13.16
C SER A 475 -18.69 -18.61 -12.67
N MET A 476 -18.14 -19.47 -11.80
CA MET A 476 -18.86 -20.61 -11.22
C MET A 476 -19.79 -20.24 -10.06
N ILE A 477 -19.68 -19.04 -9.48
CA ILE A 477 -20.41 -18.66 -8.27
C ILE A 477 -21.30 -17.44 -8.52
N GLY A 478 -22.35 -17.25 -7.73
CA GLY A 478 -23.24 -16.09 -7.85
C GLY A 478 -22.54 -14.76 -7.60
N GLU A 479 -23.08 -13.66 -8.13
CA GLU A 479 -22.49 -12.30 -7.99
C GLU A 479 -22.41 -11.80 -6.55
N THR A 480 -23.30 -12.29 -5.67
CA THR A 480 -23.37 -11.91 -4.24
C THR A 480 -22.64 -12.88 -3.32
N ASP A 481 -21.87 -13.82 -3.87
CA ASP A 481 -21.11 -14.79 -3.06
C ASP A 481 -19.96 -14.09 -2.32
N VAL A 482 -19.91 -14.27 -1.00
CA VAL A 482 -18.94 -13.62 -0.10
C VAL A 482 -17.48 -13.93 -0.45
N ARG A 483 -17.21 -15.05 -1.15
CA ARG A 483 -15.86 -15.41 -1.57
C ARG A 483 -15.30 -14.45 -2.62
N ARG A 484 -16.16 -13.78 -3.41
CA ARG A 484 -15.71 -12.82 -4.42
C ARG A 484 -14.95 -11.65 -3.78
N ASP A 485 -15.47 -11.10 -2.70
CA ASP A 485 -14.81 -10.02 -1.94
C ASP A 485 -13.48 -10.51 -1.35
N LEU A 486 -13.46 -11.71 -0.75
CA LEU A 486 -12.23 -12.30 -0.21
C LEU A 486 -11.15 -12.50 -1.29
N TRP A 487 -11.51 -13.06 -2.44
CA TRP A 487 -10.56 -13.30 -3.52
C TRP A 487 -10.02 -12.00 -4.12
N ALA A 488 -10.86 -10.97 -4.25
CA ALA A 488 -10.43 -9.65 -4.68
C ALA A 488 -9.42 -9.03 -3.68
N HIS A 489 -9.69 -9.14 -2.37
CA HIS A 489 -8.75 -8.68 -1.34
C HIS A 489 -7.43 -9.46 -1.35
N LEU A 490 -7.46 -10.80 -1.49
CA LEU A 490 -6.23 -11.61 -1.56
C LEU A 490 -5.38 -11.26 -2.78
N LEU A 491 -6.02 -11.09 -3.95
CA LEU A 491 -5.32 -10.67 -5.15
C LEU A 491 -4.69 -9.29 -4.96
N ALA A 492 -5.44 -8.33 -4.39
CA ALA A 492 -4.96 -7.00 -4.08
C ALA A 492 -3.74 -6.99 -3.15
N VAL A 493 -3.74 -7.81 -2.10
CA VAL A 493 -2.58 -7.95 -1.20
C VAL A 493 -1.41 -8.62 -1.93
N GLY A 494 -1.68 -9.62 -2.79
CA GLY A 494 -0.66 -10.29 -3.61
C GLY A 494 -0.04 -9.39 -4.68
N GLU A 495 -0.72 -8.33 -5.08
CA GLU A 495 -0.25 -7.31 -6.01
C GLU A 495 0.55 -6.18 -5.35
N SER A 496 0.46 -6.06 -4.02
CA SER A 496 1.09 -4.99 -3.26
C SER A 496 2.61 -4.88 -3.50
N SER A 497 3.12 -3.64 -3.49
CA SER A 497 4.55 -3.34 -3.50
C SER A 497 5.16 -3.25 -2.11
N ARG A 498 4.35 -3.19 -1.05
CA ARG A 498 4.81 -3.09 0.35
C ARG A 498 4.91 -4.44 1.06
N VAL A 499 4.21 -5.45 0.55
CA VAL A 499 4.16 -6.78 1.16
C VAL A 499 5.35 -7.61 0.68
N SER A 500 6.27 -7.93 1.58
CA SER A 500 7.45 -8.74 1.25
C SER A 500 7.11 -10.17 0.83
N SER A 501 6.02 -10.72 1.36
CA SER A 501 5.51 -12.06 1.07
C SER A 501 4.36 -12.08 0.06
N ALA A 502 4.25 -11.07 -0.81
CA ALA A 502 3.13 -10.92 -1.75
C ALA A 502 2.84 -12.20 -2.57
N GLN A 503 3.87 -12.96 -2.94
CA GLN A 503 3.71 -14.24 -3.64
C GLN A 503 2.87 -15.27 -2.85
N GLN A 504 3.01 -15.33 -1.52
CA GLN A 504 2.25 -16.28 -0.71
C GLN A 504 0.73 -16.02 -0.79
N TYR A 505 0.32 -14.77 -0.95
CA TYR A 505 -1.09 -14.42 -1.15
C TYR A 505 -1.63 -14.87 -2.51
N LEU A 506 -0.81 -14.77 -3.56
CA LEU A 506 -1.15 -15.29 -4.89
C LEU A 506 -1.25 -16.83 -4.89
N ASP A 507 -0.34 -17.50 -4.17
CA ASP A 507 -0.36 -18.96 -4.01
C ASP A 507 -1.57 -19.41 -3.18
N GLY A 508 -1.87 -18.72 -2.08
CA GLY A 508 -3.04 -18.96 -1.23
C GLY A 508 -4.35 -18.75 -1.98
N LEU A 509 -4.47 -17.67 -2.75
CA LEU A 509 -5.60 -17.45 -3.65
C LEU A 509 -5.74 -18.58 -4.67
N SER A 510 -4.64 -18.97 -5.32
CA SER A 510 -4.65 -20.07 -6.29
C SER A 510 -5.15 -21.39 -5.66
N ALA A 511 -4.75 -21.67 -4.42
CA ALA A 511 -5.22 -22.84 -3.68
C ALA A 511 -6.73 -22.77 -3.36
N LEU A 512 -7.25 -21.61 -2.96
CA LEU A 512 -8.68 -21.41 -2.71
C LEU A 512 -9.54 -21.54 -3.98
N LEU A 513 -9.04 -21.01 -5.11
CA LEU A 513 -9.69 -21.15 -6.41
C LEU A 513 -9.70 -22.61 -6.88
N LEU A 514 -8.58 -23.32 -6.69
CA LEU A 514 -8.48 -24.75 -7.00
C LEU A 514 -9.42 -25.59 -6.12
N ALA A 515 -9.47 -25.33 -4.81
CA ALA A 515 -10.37 -26.02 -3.90
C ALA A 515 -11.85 -25.82 -4.29
N THR A 516 -12.22 -24.62 -4.75
CA THR A 516 -13.57 -24.33 -5.24
C THR A 516 -13.90 -25.14 -6.49
N ARG A 517 -12.96 -25.26 -7.44
CA ARG A 517 -13.14 -26.11 -8.63
C ARG A 517 -13.25 -27.60 -8.26
N GLN A 518 -12.36 -28.08 -7.38
CA GLN A 518 -12.33 -29.48 -6.95
C GLN A 518 -13.52 -29.89 -6.05
N ALA A 519 -14.34 -28.94 -5.60
CA ALA A 519 -15.61 -29.24 -4.95
C ALA A 519 -16.59 -29.95 -5.90
N VAL A 520 -16.43 -29.80 -7.22
CA VAL A 520 -17.24 -30.51 -8.21
C VAL A 520 -16.61 -31.87 -8.54
N THR A 521 -17.36 -32.94 -8.35
CA THR A 521 -16.92 -34.31 -8.67
C THR A 521 -17.90 -35.01 -9.62
N ILE A 522 -17.37 -35.88 -10.47
CA ILE A 522 -18.17 -36.66 -11.42
C ILE A 522 -18.37 -38.07 -10.87
N ASN A 523 -19.62 -38.45 -10.67
CA ASN A 523 -20.01 -39.78 -10.17
C ASN A 523 -20.62 -40.66 -11.27
N THR A 524 -20.61 -40.19 -12.53
CA THR A 524 -21.12 -40.96 -13.67
C THR A 524 -20.35 -42.28 -13.83
N PRO A 525 -21.06 -43.42 -14.02
CA PRO A 525 -20.43 -44.70 -14.29
C PRO A 525 -19.55 -44.68 -15.55
N GLY A 526 -18.41 -45.38 -15.53
CA GLY A 526 -17.51 -45.45 -16.68
C GLY A 526 -18.07 -46.19 -17.92
N THR A 527 -19.20 -46.88 -17.78
CA THR A 527 -19.92 -47.52 -18.89
C THR A 527 -21.41 -47.29 -18.77
N ILE A 528 -22.04 -46.83 -19.86
CA ILE A 528 -23.48 -46.61 -19.97
C ILE A 528 -24.03 -47.49 -21.09
N THR A 529 -25.16 -48.15 -20.85
CA THR A 529 -25.84 -48.97 -21.87
C THR A 529 -27.02 -48.19 -22.45
N LEU A 530 -27.04 -47.99 -23.76
CA LEU A 530 -28.13 -47.34 -24.49
C LEU A 530 -29.01 -48.42 -25.14
N SER A 531 -30.24 -48.53 -24.65
CA SER A 531 -31.18 -49.59 -25.00
C SER A 531 -31.85 -49.42 -26.37
N GLY A 532 -31.73 -48.24 -26.99
CA GLY A 532 -32.44 -47.83 -28.21
C GLY A 532 -31.60 -46.94 -29.12
N ARG A 533 -32.10 -46.67 -30.33
CA ARG A 533 -31.53 -45.64 -31.23
C ARG A 533 -31.65 -44.25 -30.60
N ASN A 534 -32.80 -43.92 -30.01
CA ASN A 534 -32.99 -42.72 -29.21
C ASN A 534 -32.92 -43.10 -27.73
N SER A 535 -32.09 -42.39 -26.96
CA SER A 535 -31.83 -42.70 -25.56
C SER A 535 -31.44 -41.43 -24.79
N ILE A 536 -31.48 -41.49 -23.47
CA ILE A 536 -31.06 -40.39 -22.59
C ILE A 536 -29.80 -40.82 -21.86
N ILE A 537 -28.72 -40.05 -22.00
CA ILE A 537 -27.51 -40.21 -21.23
C ILE A 537 -27.72 -39.48 -19.90
N ARG A 538 -27.58 -40.21 -18.79
CA ARG A 538 -27.70 -39.68 -17.44
C ARG A 538 -26.32 -39.50 -16.84
N LEU A 539 -25.94 -38.25 -16.62
CA LEU A 539 -24.67 -37.88 -16.01
C LEU A 539 -24.92 -37.44 -14.58
N GLN A 540 -24.10 -37.92 -13.65
CA GLN A 540 -24.21 -37.57 -12.25
C GLN A 540 -23.03 -36.70 -11.86
N VAL A 541 -23.31 -35.44 -11.54
CA VAL A 541 -22.30 -34.48 -11.08
C VAL A 541 -22.67 -34.05 -9.67
N ARG A 542 -21.70 -34.14 -8.75
CA ARG A 542 -21.88 -33.76 -7.36
C ARG A 542 -21.16 -32.45 -7.08
N ASN A 543 -21.83 -31.56 -6.37
CA ASN A 543 -21.22 -30.38 -5.77
C ASN A 543 -21.05 -30.63 -4.28
N ASN A 544 -19.80 -30.62 -3.80
CA ASN A 544 -19.46 -30.77 -2.39
C ASN A 544 -19.32 -29.42 -1.66
N SER A 545 -19.57 -28.30 -2.34
CA SER A 545 -19.60 -26.98 -1.74
C SER A 545 -20.93 -26.74 -1.02
N ALA A 546 -20.87 -25.89 0.02
CA ALA A 546 -22.03 -25.40 0.75
C ALA A 546 -22.85 -24.35 -0.04
N THR A 547 -22.36 -23.92 -1.20
CA THR A 547 -23.06 -22.99 -2.09
C THR A 547 -23.36 -23.64 -3.42
N GLU A 548 -24.30 -23.04 -4.16
CA GLU A 548 -24.55 -23.39 -5.55
C GLU A 548 -23.30 -23.12 -6.40
N LEU A 549 -23.04 -23.99 -7.38
CA LEU A 549 -21.97 -23.82 -8.37
C LEU A 549 -22.53 -23.98 -9.78
N ILE A 550 -22.07 -23.15 -10.70
CA ILE A 550 -22.39 -23.21 -12.12
C ILE A 550 -21.19 -23.77 -12.87
N ILE A 551 -21.42 -24.76 -13.73
CA ILE A 551 -20.40 -25.37 -14.59
C ILE A 551 -20.83 -25.35 -16.05
N ARG A 552 -19.87 -25.46 -16.96
CA ARG A 552 -20.12 -25.75 -18.37
C ARG A 552 -19.80 -27.22 -18.64
N LEU A 553 -20.77 -27.94 -19.16
CA LEU A 553 -20.63 -29.34 -19.53
C LEU A 553 -20.58 -29.45 -21.05
N GLN A 554 -19.52 -30.06 -21.57
CA GLN A 554 -19.39 -30.36 -22.99
C GLN A 554 -19.21 -31.87 -23.23
N LEU A 555 -20.03 -32.41 -24.12
CA LEU A 555 -20.01 -33.81 -24.53
C LEU A 555 -19.69 -33.94 -26.01
N THR A 556 -18.82 -34.87 -26.36
CA THR A 556 -18.47 -35.16 -27.75
C THR A 556 -18.41 -36.65 -28.00
N SER A 557 -18.97 -37.08 -29.14
CA SER A 557 -18.86 -38.45 -29.63
C SER A 557 -18.90 -38.47 -31.16
N ALA A 558 -18.10 -39.34 -31.77
CA ALA A 558 -18.12 -39.53 -33.23
C ALA A 558 -19.28 -40.43 -33.70
N LYS A 559 -20.00 -41.08 -32.77
CA LYS A 559 -21.00 -42.12 -33.05
C LYS A 559 -22.37 -41.87 -32.41
N LEU A 560 -22.53 -40.71 -31.76
CA LEU A 560 -23.80 -40.22 -31.25
C LEU A 560 -24.06 -38.82 -31.79
N GLU A 561 -25.30 -38.56 -32.14
CA GLU A 561 -25.82 -37.20 -32.27
C GLU A 561 -26.40 -36.80 -30.90
N LEU A 562 -25.90 -35.71 -30.32
CA LEU A 562 -26.22 -35.28 -28.97
C LEU A 562 -27.03 -33.99 -29.04
N ASP A 563 -28.14 -33.92 -28.31
CA ASP A 563 -28.90 -32.68 -28.17
C ASP A 563 -28.19 -31.75 -27.17
N SER A 564 -28.01 -30.49 -27.57
CA SER A 564 -27.38 -29.43 -26.76
C SER A 564 -26.14 -29.95 -26.01
N PRO A 565 -25.11 -30.42 -26.75
CA PRO A 565 -23.94 -31.10 -26.18
C PRO A 565 -23.06 -30.19 -25.33
N ASP A 566 -23.26 -28.88 -25.44
CA ASP A 566 -22.62 -27.84 -24.65
C ASP A 566 -23.69 -27.06 -23.90
N ARG A 567 -23.62 -27.03 -22.57
CA ARG A 567 -24.63 -26.40 -21.72
C ARG A 567 -24.08 -25.93 -20.39
N LEU A 568 -24.69 -24.88 -19.85
CA LEU A 568 -24.48 -24.46 -18.46
C LEU A 568 -25.38 -25.28 -17.54
N VAL A 569 -24.83 -25.74 -16.43
CA VAL A 569 -25.54 -26.54 -15.43
C VAL A 569 -25.34 -25.93 -14.06
N THR A 570 -26.44 -25.73 -13.36
CA THR A 570 -26.46 -25.27 -11.98
C THR A 570 -26.46 -26.49 -11.06
N LEU A 571 -25.50 -26.55 -10.15
CA LEU A 571 -25.30 -27.65 -9.22
C LEU A 571 -25.71 -27.22 -7.81
N ASN A 572 -26.74 -27.87 -7.27
CA ASN A 572 -27.24 -27.59 -5.93
C ASN A 572 -26.16 -27.86 -4.86
N PRO A 573 -26.13 -27.08 -3.76
CA PRO A 573 -25.22 -27.31 -2.65
C PRO A 573 -25.28 -28.74 -2.10
N GLU A 574 -24.12 -29.29 -1.77
CA GLU A 574 -23.93 -30.60 -1.11
C GLU A 574 -24.69 -31.79 -1.72
N SER A 575 -25.06 -31.68 -3.00
CA SER A 575 -26.00 -32.59 -3.66
C SER A 575 -25.48 -33.10 -5.01
N THR A 576 -26.07 -34.19 -5.48
CA THR A 576 -25.82 -34.76 -6.80
C THR A 576 -26.93 -34.32 -7.76
N THR A 577 -26.53 -33.68 -8.85
CA THR A 577 -27.41 -33.26 -9.94
C THR A 577 -27.34 -34.30 -11.06
N GLU A 578 -28.50 -34.84 -11.43
CA GLU A 578 -28.64 -35.72 -12.59
C GLU A 578 -28.90 -34.85 -13.84
N ILE A 579 -28.00 -34.96 -14.82
CA ILE A 579 -28.05 -34.20 -16.06
C ILE A 579 -28.45 -35.16 -17.16
N GLU A 580 -29.62 -34.92 -17.75
CA GLU A 580 -30.16 -35.71 -18.84
C GLU A 580 -29.76 -35.09 -20.19
N VAL A 581 -29.09 -35.89 -21.02
CA VAL A 581 -28.65 -35.50 -22.36
C VAL A 581 -29.25 -36.47 -23.38
N PRO A 582 -30.29 -36.05 -24.13
CA PRO A 582 -30.82 -36.83 -25.23
C PRO A 582 -29.73 -37.13 -26.27
N ALA A 583 -29.70 -38.39 -26.73
CA ALA A 583 -28.70 -38.88 -27.67
C ALA A 583 -29.33 -39.85 -28.68
N GLU A 584 -28.97 -39.67 -29.94
CA GLU A 584 -29.28 -40.59 -31.03
C GLU A 584 -28.03 -41.39 -31.43
N ALA A 585 -28.13 -42.72 -31.41
CA ALA A 585 -27.03 -43.61 -31.79
C ALA A 585 -26.94 -43.80 -33.30
N LEU A 586 -25.78 -43.45 -33.86
CA LEU A 586 -25.49 -43.55 -35.29
C LEU A 586 -24.99 -44.95 -35.70
N SER A 587 -24.46 -45.74 -34.75
CA SER A 587 -23.96 -47.10 -35.01
C SER A 587 -24.04 -48.01 -33.77
N ASN A 588 -24.01 -49.33 -34.00
CA ASN A 588 -23.93 -50.32 -32.92
C ASN A 588 -22.51 -50.48 -32.39
N GLY A 589 -22.39 -51.05 -31.19
CA GLY A 589 -21.12 -51.46 -30.59
C GLY A 589 -20.75 -50.66 -29.35
N ARG A 590 -19.46 -50.64 -29.04
CA ARG A 590 -18.88 -49.84 -27.94
C ARG A 590 -18.07 -48.70 -28.51
N PHE A 591 -18.29 -47.49 -28.01
CA PHE A 591 -17.52 -46.32 -28.41
C PHE A 591 -17.43 -45.29 -27.28
N PRO A 592 -16.38 -44.45 -27.30
CA PRO A 592 -16.18 -43.45 -26.26
C PRO A 592 -17.07 -42.22 -26.45
N ILE A 593 -17.49 -41.66 -25.33
CA ILE A 593 -18.02 -40.30 -25.18
C ILE A 593 -16.99 -39.52 -24.36
N SER A 594 -16.43 -38.46 -24.92
CA SER A 594 -15.59 -37.53 -24.17
C SER A 594 -16.47 -36.51 -23.46
N MET A 595 -16.28 -36.41 -22.15
CA MET A 595 -16.92 -35.41 -21.31
C MET A 595 -15.85 -34.46 -20.76
N THR A 596 -16.08 -33.17 -20.97
CA THR A 596 -15.27 -32.09 -20.42
C THR A 596 -16.17 -31.22 -19.54
N VAL A 597 -15.71 -30.94 -18.33
CA VAL A 597 -16.40 -30.04 -17.40
C VAL A 597 -15.48 -28.86 -17.12
N THR A 598 -15.90 -27.68 -17.57
CA THR A 598 -15.14 -26.43 -17.45
C THR A 598 -15.90 -25.39 -16.63
N THR A 599 -15.21 -24.31 -16.29
CA THR A 599 -15.86 -23.11 -15.77
C THR A 599 -16.85 -22.56 -16.79
N PRO A 600 -17.89 -21.81 -16.39
CA PRO A 600 -18.84 -21.19 -17.32
C PRO A 600 -18.17 -20.37 -18.44
N SER A 601 -17.06 -19.69 -18.12
CA SER A 601 -16.23 -18.99 -19.12
C SER A 601 -15.55 -19.90 -20.15
N GLY A 602 -15.44 -21.20 -19.91
CA GLY A 602 -14.87 -22.21 -20.81
C GLY A 602 -13.34 -22.29 -20.83
N ASN A 603 -12.65 -21.48 -20.02
CA ASN A 603 -11.19 -21.30 -20.12
C ASN A 603 -10.40 -22.24 -19.19
N VAL A 604 -11.06 -22.86 -18.21
CA VAL A 604 -10.39 -23.64 -17.16
C VAL A 604 -11.18 -24.92 -16.89
N ASP A 605 -10.46 -26.04 -16.86
CA ASP A 605 -11.02 -27.35 -16.50
C ASP A 605 -11.34 -27.38 -14.99
N VAL A 606 -12.55 -27.85 -14.66
CA VAL A 606 -13.02 -28.07 -13.29
C VAL A 606 -12.74 -29.50 -12.87
N VAL A 607 -12.95 -30.44 -13.79
CA VAL A 607 -12.68 -31.88 -13.60
C VAL A 607 -11.84 -32.37 -14.79
N PRO A 608 -10.87 -33.28 -14.58
CA PRO A 608 -10.12 -33.87 -15.68
C PRO A 608 -11.05 -34.47 -16.74
N ARG A 609 -10.66 -34.32 -18.01
CA ARG A 609 -11.40 -34.88 -19.14
C ARG A 609 -11.67 -36.36 -18.90
N THR A 610 -12.94 -36.73 -18.89
CA THR A 610 -13.39 -38.08 -18.55
C THR A 610 -13.93 -38.75 -19.80
N THR A 611 -13.62 -40.03 -19.98
CA THR A 611 -14.17 -40.83 -21.09
C THR A 611 -15.17 -41.84 -20.56
N ILE A 612 -16.41 -41.77 -21.04
CA ILE A 612 -17.47 -42.72 -20.72
C ILE A 612 -17.63 -43.67 -21.91
N THR A 613 -17.73 -44.97 -21.66
CA THR A 613 -18.00 -45.94 -22.73
C THR A 613 -19.50 -46.11 -22.92
N ALA A 614 -20.02 -45.78 -24.10
CA ALA A 614 -21.39 -46.11 -24.48
C ALA A 614 -21.44 -47.49 -25.13
N ARG A 615 -22.41 -48.32 -24.72
CA ARG A 615 -22.73 -49.61 -25.33
C ARG A 615 -24.10 -49.56 -25.98
N VAL A 616 -24.17 -49.75 -27.30
CA VAL A 616 -25.41 -49.74 -28.10
C VAL A 616 -25.63 -51.10 -28.76
N ASN A 617 -26.79 -51.71 -28.52
CA ASN A 617 -27.17 -53.01 -29.11
C ASN A 617 -28.44 -52.93 -29.98
N ALA A 618 -28.93 -51.73 -30.31
CA ALA A 618 -30.32 -51.52 -30.71
C ALA A 618 -30.60 -51.33 -32.22
N LEU A 619 -29.58 -51.14 -33.08
CA LEU A 619 -29.78 -51.08 -34.53
C LEU A 619 -29.84 -52.51 -35.10
N ALA A 620 -30.84 -53.29 -34.70
CA ALA A 620 -31.07 -54.66 -35.17
C ALA A 620 -32.03 -54.67 -36.39
N GLY A 621 -31.64 -54.01 -37.49
CA GLY A 621 -32.43 -54.00 -38.74
C GLY A 621 -32.23 -55.24 -39.63
N TYR A 622 -31.15 -55.99 -39.44
CA TYR A 622 -30.81 -57.11 -40.33
C TYR A 622 -31.71 -58.34 -40.13
N GLY A 623 -32.24 -58.57 -38.93
CA GLY A 623 -33.15 -59.69 -38.69
C GLY A 623 -34.46 -59.57 -39.47
N GLN A 624 -34.95 -58.34 -39.67
CA GLN A 624 -36.16 -58.06 -40.45
C GLN A 624 -35.92 -58.22 -41.95
N LEU A 625 -34.77 -57.77 -42.47
CA LEU A 625 -34.40 -58.01 -43.87
C LEU A 625 -34.22 -59.49 -44.17
N VAL A 626 -33.57 -60.24 -43.27
CA VAL A 626 -33.44 -61.70 -43.41
C VAL A 626 -34.81 -62.38 -43.31
N SER A 627 -35.68 -61.96 -42.40
CA SER A 627 -37.03 -62.54 -42.26
C SER A 627 -37.93 -62.22 -43.46
N ILE A 628 -37.87 -61.00 -44.01
CA ILE A 628 -38.58 -60.62 -45.23
C ILE A 628 -38.03 -61.39 -46.42
N SER A 629 -36.71 -61.51 -46.54
CA SER A 629 -36.06 -62.30 -47.59
C SER A 629 -36.43 -63.79 -47.47
N LEU A 630 -36.45 -64.34 -46.25
CA LEU A 630 -36.85 -65.71 -45.98
C LEU A 630 -38.34 -65.92 -46.29
N LEU A 631 -39.21 -64.97 -45.94
CA LEU A 631 -40.64 -64.97 -46.30
C LEU A 631 -40.85 -64.92 -47.82
N LEU A 632 -40.07 -64.10 -48.54
CA LEU A 632 -40.09 -64.05 -50.00
C LEU A 632 -39.64 -65.37 -50.63
N VAL A 633 -38.59 -65.99 -50.09
CA VAL A 633 -38.12 -67.32 -50.52
C VAL A 633 -39.17 -68.40 -50.21
N LEU A 634 -39.78 -68.37 -49.03
CA LEU A 634 -40.83 -69.32 -48.64
C LEU A 634 -42.07 -69.16 -49.53
N GLY A 635 -42.47 -67.93 -49.82
CA GLY A 635 -43.56 -67.61 -50.74
C GLY A 635 -43.27 -68.08 -52.17
N ALA A 636 -42.05 -67.86 -52.67
CA ALA A 636 -41.62 -68.34 -53.97
C ALA A 636 -41.58 -69.88 -54.05
N TRP A 637 -41.17 -70.55 -52.96
CA TRP A 637 -41.17 -72.00 -52.85
C TRP A 637 -42.59 -72.57 -52.87
N TRP A 638 -43.52 -72.00 -52.09
CA TRP A 638 -44.93 -72.40 -52.08
C TRP A 638 -45.58 -72.28 -53.46
N TRP A 639 -45.30 -71.18 -54.18
CA TRP A 639 -45.78 -70.96 -55.54
C TRP A 639 -45.27 -72.00 -56.54
N SER A 640 -43.98 -72.37 -56.45
CA SER A 640 -43.35 -73.39 -57.30
C SER A 640 -43.92 -74.80 -57.02
N HIS A 641 -44.13 -75.14 -55.75
CA HIS A 641 -44.65 -76.45 -55.34
C HIS A 641 -46.11 -76.66 -55.76
N TRP A 642 -46.95 -75.63 -55.59
CA TRP A 642 -48.35 -75.68 -56.03
C TRP A 642 -48.50 -75.85 -57.55
N ARG A 643 -47.57 -75.30 -58.34
CA ARG A 643 -47.55 -75.44 -59.80
C ARG A 643 -47.13 -76.85 -60.26
N LYS A 644 -46.22 -77.51 -59.53
CA LYS A 644 -45.79 -78.89 -59.83
C LYS A 644 -46.84 -79.95 -59.45
N GLY A 645 -47.75 -79.64 -58.52
CA GLY A 645 -48.89 -80.49 -58.19
C GLY A 645 -49.95 -80.63 -59.31
N LYS A 646 -50.02 -79.68 -60.26
CA LYS A 646 -51.00 -79.72 -61.36
C LYS A 646 -50.55 -80.45 -62.63
N LEU A 647 -49.32 -80.97 -62.70
CA LEU A 647 -48.79 -81.67 -63.89
C LEU A 647 -48.53 -83.18 -63.69
N ALA A 648 -48.79 -83.75 -62.51
CA ALA A 648 -48.61 -85.17 -62.22
C ALA A 648 -49.93 -85.99 -62.15
N ALA A 649 -51.09 -85.37 -62.40
CA ALA A 649 -52.41 -86.02 -62.27
C ALA A 649 -53.11 -86.36 -63.61
N ALA A 650 -52.39 -86.46 -64.74
CA ALA A 650 -53.00 -86.72 -66.06
C ALA A 650 -52.36 -87.84 -66.91
N ARG A 651 -51.58 -88.76 -66.34
CA ARG A 651 -51.13 -89.98 -67.05
C ARG A 651 -51.03 -91.19 -66.10
N ALA A 652 -52.18 -91.77 -65.77
CA ALA A 652 -52.29 -93.18 -65.39
C ALA A 652 -53.74 -93.64 -65.65
N THR A 653 -53.91 -94.87 -66.17
CA THR A 653 -55.14 -95.58 -66.61
C THR A 653 -55.74 -95.08 -67.94
N THR A 654 -55.79 -95.88 -69.01
CA THR A 654 -56.48 -97.19 -69.14
C THR A 654 -55.92 -98.08 -70.29
N VAL A 655 -56.01 -99.41 -70.12
CA VAL A 655 -55.87 -100.47 -71.14
C VAL A 655 -57.15 -101.34 -71.14
N SER A 656 -57.57 -101.75 -72.35
CA SER A 656 -58.45 -102.86 -72.82
C SER A 656 -59.90 -102.99 -72.32
N SER A 657 -60.86 -102.85 -73.25
CA SER A 657 -61.41 -103.96 -74.06
C SER A 657 -62.05 -103.40 -75.33
#